data_AF-A0A5N8XM75-F1
#
_entry.id   AF-A0A5N8XM75-F1
#
_cell.length_a   1.000
_cell.length_b   1.000
_cell.length_c   1.000
_cell.angle_alpha   90.00
_cell.angle_beta   90.00
_cell.angle_gamma   90.00
#
_symmetry.space_group_name_H-M   'P 1'
#
loop_
_entity.id
_entity.type
_entity.pdbx_description
1 polymer ?
#
loop_
_entity_poly.entity_id
_entity_poly.type
_entity_poly.pdbx_seq_one_letter_code
_entity_poly.pdbx_strand_id
1 'polypeptide(L)'
;MPDESPTTPTPQKLRNVKDDIRALVSQDQLATELSAALEGLFQINSHKRFRAYNGNYVSMYAKPTKAIQNSLAIDREVFILIANYSNVHARTIVICQDEIKRAQPRLQPDLAVVLHADPDGDENLRVWGREAGITVFPIYRPRAGAMPPSAVVRQRLARELFATDSFQVTGPVSDDNEFFGRREQAIELLRQLQSGRIAALFGLRKVGKTSMLNRIIDLAREAGAPKIAMVDCSLRGFNEMRAPDALKALARLSRLATQQGYAHISQTLRRTDSDLMSTFEALWEAPGKQSLLIILDEVDYITPDSPTSPHWNNDFNDFWREFRALVQESKRRDFKLSVLVSGVSSLAFRVAEIEGIENSVLHFVPEDYLSPFADGAADAMIKALGKRCGLQFSPEGRKEIAATAAYLPYWMRMVGSYIHRHVELGSRLMMLESDVVASLCQEFAETEGAEIARIALQNLQRVDPPMFDMLLRCGDKGRVLARDARPLLRYGLVRQNGQLVEIQSSVVSLGLDLFVARSGSSVNATSSKSVGGLELEESEWAEELASINRRRNILERKAREFVRVVLKMGLPTEKNWVDTVISALPARRKDECSGLAPDALMGKLYWLELGNIIAREWKHFERFFQDKRRLQSAFQLLNERPDAHAKDVDLADVALQRRELTWLEERIAQ
;
A
#
# COMPACT_ATOMS: atom_id res chain seq x y z
N MET A 1 14.83 -75.30 -2.23
CA MET A 1 15.55 -74.02 -2.41
C MET A 1 15.90 -73.88 -3.87
N PRO A 2 15.23 -72.95 -4.57
CA PRO A 2 15.90 -72.24 -5.65
C PRO A 2 15.65 -70.73 -5.60
N ASP A 3 16.77 -69.99 -5.73
CA ASP A 3 16.97 -68.63 -6.25
C ASP A 3 15.76 -67.69 -6.41
N GLU A 4 15.70 -66.69 -5.52
CA GLU A 4 15.01 -65.42 -5.78
C GLU A 4 15.96 -64.47 -6.53
N SER A 5 15.76 -64.36 -7.84
CA SER A 5 16.27 -63.25 -8.64
C SER A 5 15.53 -61.95 -8.26
N PRO A 6 16.22 -60.79 -8.15
CA PRO A 6 15.58 -59.55 -7.75
C PRO A 6 14.68 -59.00 -8.87
N THR A 7 13.40 -58.87 -8.56
CA THR A 7 12.38 -58.20 -9.40
C THR A 7 12.77 -56.76 -9.69
N THR A 8 12.88 -56.44 -10.97
CA THR A 8 13.03 -55.07 -11.49
C THR A 8 11.79 -54.23 -11.15
N PRO A 9 11.93 -52.97 -10.70
CA PRO A 9 10.78 -52.14 -10.36
C PRO A 9 10.07 -51.66 -11.64
N THR A 10 8.77 -51.95 -11.74
CA THR A 10 7.86 -51.43 -12.77
C THR A 10 7.90 -49.89 -12.85
N PRO A 11 7.96 -49.27 -14.05
CA PRO A 11 8.06 -47.82 -14.18
C PRO A 11 6.78 -47.12 -13.70
N GLN A 12 6.92 -46.18 -12.75
CA GLN A 12 5.86 -45.25 -12.34
C GLN A 12 5.27 -44.56 -13.59
N LYS A 13 3.95 -44.65 -13.77
CA LYS A 13 3.24 -43.88 -14.82
C LYS A 13 3.43 -42.38 -14.53
N LEU A 14 4.29 -41.70 -15.29
CA LEU A 14 4.45 -40.24 -15.25
C LEU A 14 3.21 -39.55 -15.83
N ARG A 15 2.21 -39.28 -14.97
CA ARG A 15 0.90 -38.73 -15.38
C ARG A 15 0.94 -37.26 -15.79
N ASN A 16 1.93 -36.50 -15.32
CA ASN A 16 2.08 -35.07 -15.59
C ASN A 16 3.05 -34.75 -16.74
N VAL A 17 3.45 -35.76 -17.53
CA VAL A 17 4.32 -35.60 -18.70
C VAL A 17 3.49 -35.87 -19.95
N LYS A 18 3.59 -34.99 -20.96
CA LYS A 18 2.91 -35.22 -22.24
C LYS A 18 3.34 -36.56 -22.87
N ASP A 19 2.41 -37.22 -23.54
CA ASP A 19 2.61 -38.57 -24.08
C ASP A 19 3.77 -38.65 -25.10
N ASP A 20 3.96 -37.59 -25.89
CA ASP A 20 4.99 -37.46 -26.93
C ASP A 20 6.42 -37.47 -26.38
N ILE A 21 6.64 -36.93 -25.18
CA ILE A 21 7.96 -36.87 -24.54
C ILE A 21 8.13 -37.85 -23.38
N ARG A 22 7.07 -38.59 -23.00
CA ARG A 22 7.10 -39.48 -21.82
C ARG A 22 8.21 -40.51 -21.89
N ALA A 23 8.43 -41.12 -23.07
CA ALA A 23 9.51 -42.08 -23.26
C ALA A 23 10.90 -41.47 -23.04
N LEU A 24 11.11 -40.23 -23.48
CA LEU A 24 12.38 -39.51 -23.31
C LEU A 24 12.63 -39.13 -21.85
N VAL A 25 11.59 -38.67 -21.15
CA VAL A 25 11.69 -38.33 -19.72
C VAL A 25 11.93 -39.58 -18.88
N SER A 26 11.24 -40.69 -19.16
CA SER A 26 11.42 -41.97 -18.45
C SER A 26 12.82 -42.58 -18.60
N GLN A 27 13.56 -42.23 -19.66
CA GLN A 27 14.96 -42.65 -19.85
C GLN A 27 15.96 -41.79 -19.07
N ASP A 28 15.53 -40.64 -18.56
CA ASP A 28 16.35 -39.76 -17.73
C ASP A 28 15.88 -39.85 -16.27
N GLN A 29 16.69 -40.48 -15.42
CA GLN A 29 16.35 -40.68 -14.02
C GLN A 29 16.11 -39.36 -13.29
N LEU A 30 16.90 -38.32 -13.56
CA LEU A 30 16.75 -37.01 -12.91
C LEU A 30 15.46 -36.33 -13.35
N ALA A 31 15.17 -36.38 -14.65
CA ALA A 31 13.96 -35.80 -15.19
C ALA A 31 12.69 -36.54 -14.71
N THR A 32 12.78 -37.87 -14.54
CA THR A 32 11.70 -38.72 -13.99
C THR A 32 11.42 -38.35 -12.53
N GLU A 33 12.45 -38.32 -11.69
CA GLU A 33 12.31 -37.97 -10.27
C GLU A 33 11.79 -36.54 -10.08
N LEU A 34 12.27 -35.58 -10.88
CA LEU A 34 11.78 -34.20 -10.87
C LEU A 34 10.34 -34.10 -11.35
N SER A 35 9.98 -34.81 -12.41
CA SER A 35 8.60 -34.84 -12.91
C SER A 35 7.64 -35.37 -11.86
N ALA A 36 8.01 -36.43 -11.13
CA ALA A 36 7.21 -36.95 -10.03
C ALA A 36 7.07 -35.93 -8.87
N ALA A 37 8.15 -35.23 -8.51
CA ALA A 37 8.11 -34.20 -7.47
C ALA A 37 7.23 -32.99 -7.84
N LEU A 38 7.07 -32.72 -9.14
CA LEU A 38 6.23 -31.64 -9.68
C LEU A 38 4.82 -32.10 -10.06
N GLU A 39 4.44 -33.36 -9.77
CA GLU A 39 3.11 -33.88 -10.08
C GLU A 39 2.02 -33.08 -9.36
N GLY A 40 0.97 -32.72 -10.11
CA GLY A 40 -0.12 -31.86 -9.64
C GLY A 40 0.23 -30.35 -9.59
N LEU A 41 1.49 -29.96 -9.80
CA LEU A 41 1.90 -28.55 -9.88
C LEU A 41 2.10 -28.10 -11.33
N PHE A 42 2.85 -28.89 -12.09
CA PHE A 42 3.21 -28.60 -13.46
C PHE A 42 2.99 -29.80 -14.37
N GLN A 43 2.59 -29.51 -15.61
CA GLN A 43 2.62 -30.44 -16.73
C GLN A 43 3.89 -30.19 -17.56
N ILE A 44 4.70 -31.22 -17.76
CA ILE A 44 5.93 -31.11 -18.52
C ILE A 44 5.63 -31.26 -20.02
N ASN A 45 6.04 -30.24 -20.80
CA ASN A 45 5.73 -30.10 -22.21
C ASN A 45 6.95 -30.15 -23.13
N SER A 46 8.16 -30.14 -22.56
CA SER A 46 9.41 -30.22 -23.32
C SER A 46 10.47 -30.90 -22.47
N HIS A 47 11.38 -31.61 -23.14
CA HIS A 47 12.59 -32.17 -22.57
C HIS A 47 13.70 -32.10 -23.62
N LYS A 48 14.83 -31.49 -23.27
CA LYS A 48 15.98 -31.36 -24.17
C LYS A 48 17.28 -31.47 -23.39
N ARG A 49 18.20 -32.31 -23.87
CA ARG A 49 19.59 -32.32 -23.40
C ARG A 49 20.42 -31.37 -24.25
N PHE A 50 21.29 -30.60 -23.61
CA PHE A 50 22.16 -29.67 -24.31
C PHE A 50 23.50 -29.50 -23.57
N ARG A 51 24.50 -29.01 -24.30
CA ARG A 51 25.81 -28.66 -23.74
C ARG A 51 25.98 -27.15 -23.72
N ALA A 52 26.47 -26.64 -22.60
CA ALA A 52 26.84 -25.23 -22.42
C ALA A 52 28.05 -25.16 -21.50
N TYR A 53 29.02 -24.28 -21.78
CA TYR A 53 30.19 -24.04 -20.92
C TYR A 53 30.90 -25.33 -20.43
N ASN A 54 31.08 -26.32 -21.31
CA ASN A 54 31.66 -27.65 -21.03
C ASN A 54 30.88 -28.53 -20.02
N GLY A 55 29.64 -28.18 -19.68
CA GLY A 55 28.70 -28.98 -18.91
C GLY A 55 27.59 -29.62 -19.76
N ASN A 56 27.00 -30.70 -19.26
CA ASN A 56 25.80 -31.33 -19.79
C ASN A 56 24.61 -30.92 -18.92
N TYR A 57 23.60 -30.32 -19.54
CA TYR A 57 22.39 -29.86 -18.87
C TYR A 57 21.17 -30.50 -19.50
N VAL A 58 20.09 -30.56 -18.73
CA VAL A 58 18.77 -30.90 -19.24
C VAL A 58 17.85 -29.72 -19.00
N SER A 59 17.14 -29.27 -20.03
CA SER A 59 16.08 -28.29 -19.92
C SER A 59 14.71 -28.94 -20.09
N MET A 60 13.74 -28.46 -19.33
CA MET A 60 12.34 -28.82 -19.46
C MET A 60 11.48 -27.56 -19.44
N TYR A 61 10.35 -27.60 -20.14
CA TYR A 61 9.34 -26.55 -20.05
C TYR A 61 8.13 -27.08 -19.31
N ALA A 62 7.73 -26.37 -18.27
CA ALA A 62 6.69 -26.77 -17.36
C ALA A 62 5.51 -25.83 -17.47
N LYS A 63 4.38 -26.33 -17.97
CA LYS A 63 3.12 -25.60 -17.95
C LYS A 63 2.49 -25.71 -16.57
N PRO A 64 2.28 -24.60 -15.84
CA PRO A 64 1.58 -24.64 -14.56
C PRO A 64 0.16 -25.18 -14.72
N THR A 65 -0.31 -25.96 -13.74
CA THR A 65 -1.72 -26.38 -13.66
C THR A 65 -2.64 -25.18 -13.45
N LYS A 66 -3.95 -25.30 -13.72
CA LYS A 66 -4.91 -24.20 -13.48
C LYS A 66 -4.85 -23.65 -12.06
N ALA A 67 -4.62 -24.49 -11.06
CA ALA A 67 -4.46 -24.07 -9.67
C ALA A 67 -3.23 -23.15 -9.50
N ILE A 68 -2.11 -23.53 -10.10
CA ILE A 68 -0.84 -22.81 -10.03
C ILE A 68 -0.84 -21.56 -10.91
N GLN A 69 -1.38 -21.62 -12.14
CA GLN A 69 -1.62 -20.46 -12.99
C GLN A 69 -2.44 -19.41 -12.26
N ASN A 70 -3.51 -19.87 -11.61
CA ASN A 70 -4.35 -19.00 -10.83
C ASN A 70 -3.58 -18.39 -9.66
N SER A 71 -3.02 -19.18 -8.76
CA SER A 71 -2.40 -18.62 -7.56
C SER A 71 -1.14 -17.81 -7.83
N LEU A 72 -0.36 -18.15 -8.87
CA LEU A 72 0.93 -17.51 -9.15
C LEU A 72 0.87 -16.39 -10.19
N ALA A 73 -0.28 -16.16 -10.84
CA ALA A 73 -0.38 -15.25 -11.99
C ALA A 73 0.66 -15.53 -13.10
N ILE A 74 1.11 -16.78 -13.21
CA ILE A 74 2.02 -17.23 -14.27
C ILE A 74 1.17 -17.85 -15.37
N ASP A 75 0.98 -17.14 -16.47
CA ASP A 75 0.19 -17.62 -17.60
C ASP A 75 1.02 -18.44 -18.60
N ARG A 76 2.35 -18.25 -18.58
CA ARG A 76 3.31 -18.86 -19.51
C ARG A 76 3.96 -20.13 -18.96
N GLU A 77 4.65 -20.86 -19.81
CA GLU A 77 5.45 -22.01 -19.36
C GLU A 77 6.68 -21.52 -18.57
N VAL A 78 7.05 -22.26 -17.52
CA VAL A 78 8.23 -21.96 -16.69
C VAL A 78 9.41 -22.78 -17.19
N PHE A 79 10.59 -22.15 -17.22
CA PHE A 79 11.83 -22.83 -17.55
C PHE A 79 12.34 -23.65 -16.36
N ILE A 80 12.70 -24.91 -16.62
CA ILE A 80 13.34 -25.79 -15.65
C ILE A 80 14.72 -26.19 -16.16
N LEU A 81 15.74 -26.00 -15.34
CA LEU A 81 17.11 -26.45 -15.59
C LEU A 81 17.49 -27.56 -14.60
N ILE A 82 17.94 -28.69 -15.12
CA ILE A 82 18.56 -29.76 -14.34
C ILE A 82 20.07 -29.60 -14.44
N ALA A 83 20.67 -29.13 -13.37
CA ALA A 83 22.10 -28.91 -13.21
C ALA A 83 22.62 -29.79 -12.05
N ASN A 84 22.67 -31.11 -12.28
CA ASN A 84 23.06 -32.11 -11.27
C ASN A 84 24.58 -32.09 -10.99
N TYR A 85 25.06 -30.98 -10.45
CA TYR A 85 26.44 -30.72 -10.06
C TYR A 85 26.51 -30.50 -8.56
N SER A 86 27.59 -31.01 -7.95
CA SER A 86 27.89 -30.84 -6.53
C SER A 86 28.39 -29.43 -6.16
N ASN A 87 28.68 -28.61 -7.18
CA ASN A 87 29.05 -27.20 -7.02
C ASN A 87 28.42 -26.43 -8.19
N VAL A 88 27.49 -25.53 -7.88
CA VAL A 88 26.86 -24.65 -8.87
C VAL A 88 27.58 -23.30 -8.89
N HIS A 89 27.60 -22.64 -10.05
CA HIS A 89 28.24 -21.35 -10.22
C HIS A 89 27.26 -20.33 -10.81
N ALA A 90 27.56 -19.03 -10.71
CA ALA A 90 26.74 -17.94 -11.25
C ALA A 90 26.41 -18.10 -12.74
N ARG A 91 27.27 -18.76 -13.53
CA ARG A 91 27.01 -19.11 -14.94
C ARG A 91 25.73 -19.93 -15.16
N THR A 92 25.26 -20.65 -14.15
CA THR A 92 23.99 -21.40 -14.19
C THR A 92 22.82 -20.46 -14.44
N ILE A 93 22.85 -19.26 -13.87
CA ILE A 93 21.83 -18.23 -14.07
C ILE A 93 21.89 -17.66 -15.49
N VAL A 94 23.09 -17.42 -16.01
CA VAL A 94 23.30 -16.97 -17.40
C VAL A 94 22.70 -17.97 -18.39
N ILE A 95 22.91 -19.28 -18.15
CA ILE A 95 22.30 -20.34 -18.97
C ILE A 95 20.76 -20.26 -18.93
N CYS A 96 20.17 -20.04 -17.75
CA CYS A 96 18.72 -19.86 -17.63
C CYS A 96 18.24 -18.66 -18.44
N GLN A 97 18.91 -17.50 -18.32
CA GLN A 97 18.53 -16.28 -19.04
C GLN A 97 18.62 -16.43 -20.56
N ASP A 98 19.70 -17.03 -21.06
CA ASP A 98 19.91 -17.24 -22.49
C ASP A 98 18.83 -18.15 -23.10
N GLU A 99 18.50 -19.25 -22.42
CA GLU A 99 17.47 -20.18 -22.88
C GLU A 99 16.06 -19.58 -22.78
N ILE A 100 15.77 -18.82 -21.71
CA ILE A 100 14.50 -18.08 -21.57
C ILE A 100 14.35 -17.05 -22.68
N LYS A 101 15.42 -16.29 -22.98
CA LYS A 101 15.43 -15.26 -24.02
C LYS A 101 15.23 -15.86 -25.41
N ARG A 102 15.88 -16.99 -25.72
CA ARG A 102 15.72 -17.73 -26.99
C ARG A 102 14.30 -18.25 -27.21
N ALA A 103 13.60 -18.59 -26.14
CA ALA A 103 12.26 -19.13 -26.18
C ALA A 103 11.15 -18.08 -25.99
N GLN A 104 11.47 -16.78 -25.93
CA GLN A 104 10.43 -15.75 -25.89
C GLN A 104 9.61 -15.75 -27.20
N PRO A 105 8.28 -15.51 -27.13
CA PRO A 105 7.49 -15.13 -25.95
C PRO A 105 6.90 -16.31 -25.14
N ARG A 106 7.30 -17.56 -25.44
CA ARG A 106 6.67 -18.78 -24.89
C ARG A 106 6.86 -18.95 -23.38
N LEU A 107 8.05 -18.60 -22.87
CA LEU A 107 8.41 -18.79 -21.47
C LEU A 107 8.16 -17.54 -20.62
N GLN A 108 7.93 -17.76 -19.33
CA GLN A 108 7.91 -16.69 -18.32
C GLN A 108 9.32 -16.09 -18.21
N PRO A 109 9.49 -14.77 -18.40
CA PRO A 109 10.82 -14.15 -18.55
C PRO A 109 11.60 -14.02 -17.24
N ASP A 110 10.92 -13.94 -16.11
CA ASP A 110 11.44 -13.60 -14.78
C ASP A 110 11.44 -14.78 -13.81
N LEU A 111 11.27 -16.01 -14.32
CA LEU A 111 11.14 -17.20 -13.49
C LEU A 111 11.85 -18.44 -14.04
N ALA A 112 12.64 -19.09 -13.19
CA ALA A 112 13.24 -20.39 -13.47
C ALA A 112 13.20 -21.34 -12.26
N VAL A 113 13.09 -22.63 -12.51
CA VAL A 113 13.29 -23.71 -11.52
C VAL A 113 14.64 -24.37 -11.79
N VAL A 114 15.47 -24.57 -10.78
CA VAL A 114 16.81 -25.17 -10.94
C VAL A 114 16.97 -26.36 -10.00
N LEU A 115 17.13 -27.56 -10.56
CA LEU A 115 17.50 -28.76 -9.80
C LEU A 115 19.03 -28.84 -9.68
N HIS A 116 19.57 -28.95 -8.46
CA HIS A 116 21.01 -29.07 -8.20
C HIS A 116 21.34 -30.05 -7.08
N ALA A 117 22.63 -30.40 -6.95
CA ALA A 117 23.15 -31.28 -5.90
C ALA A 117 24.18 -30.59 -4.98
N ASP A 118 24.30 -29.27 -5.07
CA ASP A 118 25.16 -28.44 -4.22
C ASP A 118 24.49 -28.10 -2.87
N PRO A 119 25.11 -28.44 -1.71
CA PRO A 119 24.58 -28.11 -0.38
C PRO A 119 24.31 -26.62 -0.14
N ASP A 120 25.13 -25.73 -0.70
CA ASP A 120 24.99 -24.27 -0.57
C ASP A 120 24.28 -23.65 -1.78
N GLY A 121 23.85 -24.49 -2.73
CA GLY A 121 23.28 -24.05 -4.01
C GLY A 121 21.96 -23.30 -3.88
N ASP A 122 21.13 -23.63 -2.89
CA ASP A 122 19.82 -22.98 -2.68
C ASP A 122 19.99 -21.46 -2.46
N GLU A 123 20.89 -21.07 -1.57
CA GLU A 123 21.13 -19.66 -1.23
C GLU A 123 21.85 -18.94 -2.38
N ASN A 124 22.91 -19.56 -2.91
CA ASN A 124 23.70 -18.99 -4.00
C ASN A 124 22.88 -18.74 -5.27
N LEU A 125 22.06 -19.70 -5.70
CA LEU A 125 21.20 -19.55 -6.88
C LEU A 125 20.15 -18.45 -6.70
N ARG A 126 19.61 -18.27 -5.48
CA ARG A 126 18.68 -17.17 -5.19
C ARG A 126 19.37 -15.81 -5.25
N VAL A 127 20.58 -15.70 -4.70
CA VAL A 127 21.37 -14.46 -4.72
C VAL A 127 21.73 -14.09 -6.15
N TRP A 128 22.34 -15.00 -6.91
CA TRP A 128 22.73 -14.75 -8.30
C TRP A 128 21.51 -14.49 -9.21
N GLY A 129 20.40 -15.20 -8.97
CA GLY A 129 19.14 -14.94 -9.67
C GLY A 129 18.66 -13.50 -9.45
N ARG A 130 18.64 -13.07 -8.19
CA ARG A 130 18.23 -11.70 -7.81
C ARG A 130 19.13 -10.64 -8.44
N GLU A 131 20.45 -10.83 -8.41
CA GLU A 131 21.42 -9.94 -9.04
C GLU A 131 21.21 -9.85 -10.57
N ALA A 132 20.82 -10.96 -11.19
CA ALA A 132 20.55 -11.04 -12.62
C ALA A 132 19.12 -10.65 -13.01
N GLY A 133 18.24 -10.31 -12.05
CA GLY A 133 16.85 -9.92 -12.31
C GLY A 133 15.91 -11.08 -12.67
N ILE A 134 16.21 -12.30 -12.22
CA ILE A 134 15.36 -13.49 -12.41
C ILE A 134 15.09 -14.19 -11.07
N THR A 135 13.84 -14.57 -10.82
CA THR A 135 13.48 -15.35 -9.64
C THR A 135 13.81 -16.82 -9.89
N VAL A 136 14.63 -17.41 -9.01
CA VAL A 136 15.09 -18.80 -9.12
C VAL A 136 14.50 -19.62 -7.99
N PHE A 137 13.83 -20.73 -8.34
CA PHE A 137 13.39 -21.76 -7.40
C PHE A 137 14.37 -22.92 -7.40
N PRO A 138 15.33 -22.94 -6.44
CA PRO A 138 16.23 -24.05 -6.32
C PRO A 138 15.52 -25.27 -5.72
N ILE A 139 15.82 -26.44 -6.27
CA ILE A 139 15.42 -27.73 -5.72
C ILE A 139 16.72 -28.49 -5.45
N TYR A 140 17.08 -28.57 -4.18
CA TYR A 140 18.22 -29.35 -3.74
C TYR A 140 17.92 -30.85 -3.72
N ARG A 141 18.77 -31.62 -4.38
CA ARG A 141 18.79 -33.08 -4.41
C ARG A 141 20.18 -33.58 -3.98
N PRO A 142 20.37 -33.99 -2.71
CA PRO A 142 21.69 -34.35 -2.20
C PRO A 142 22.29 -35.61 -2.83
N ARG A 143 21.45 -36.62 -3.15
CA ARG A 143 21.87 -37.93 -3.67
C ARG A 143 20.79 -38.53 -4.57
N ALA A 144 21.14 -39.60 -5.29
CA ALA A 144 20.19 -40.32 -6.12
C ALA A 144 19.01 -40.89 -5.30
N GLY A 145 17.78 -40.70 -5.78
CA GLY A 145 16.57 -41.11 -5.06
C GLY A 145 16.18 -40.24 -3.86
N ALA A 146 16.97 -39.22 -3.49
CA ALA A 146 16.70 -38.34 -2.35
C ALA A 146 15.98 -37.04 -2.77
N MET A 147 14.99 -37.14 -3.64
CA MET A 147 14.18 -35.98 -4.02
C MET A 147 13.27 -35.55 -2.87
N PRO A 148 13.08 -34.23 -2.64
CA PRO A 148 12.11 -33.77 -1.67
C PRO A 148 10.70 -34.26 -2.06
N PRO A 149 9.86 -34.67 -1.09
CA PRO A 149 8.46 -35.02 -1.38
C PRO A 149 7.74 -33.86 -2.09
N SER A 150 6.81 -34.18 -2.98
CA SER A 150 6.05 -33.18 -3.76
C SER A 150 5.35 -32.14 -2.87
N ALA A 151 4.87 -32.56 -1.69
CA ALA A 151 4.31 -31.65 -0.68
C ALA A 151 5.34 -30.60 -0.19
N VAL A 152 6.60 -30.99 0.02
CA VAL A 152 7.68 -30.09 0.45
C VAL A 152 8.08 -29.15 -0.68
N VAL A 153 8.16 -29.63 -1.92
CA VAL A 153 8.42 -28.78 -3.09
C VAL A 153 7.32 -27.75 -3.26
N ARG A 154 6.06 -28.16 -3.12
CA ARG A 154 4.89 -27.26 -3.13
C ARG A 154 4.98 -26.20 -2.04
N GLN A 155 5.31 -26.60 -0.81
CA GLN A 155 5.44 -25.67 0.32
C GLN A 155 6.58 -24.66 0.11
N ARG A 156 7.72 -25.09 -0.44
CA ARG A 156 8.85 -24.19 -0.75
C ARG A 156 8.50 -23.19 -1.84
N LEU A 157 7.87 -23.64 -2.92
CA LEU A 157 7.38 -22.75 -3.99
C LEU A 157 6.36 -21.76 -3.43
N ALA A 158 5.39 -22.23 -2.64
CA ALA A 158 4.38 -21.39 -1.99
C ALA A 158 5.01 -20.33 -1.07
N ARG A 159 6.03 -20.70 -0.28
CA ARG A 159 6.74 -19.77 0.60
C ARG A 159 7.41 -18.63 -0.15
N GLU A 160 8.07 -18.92 -1.26
CA GLU A 160 8.78 -17.91 -2.04
C GLU A 160 7.82 -17.03 -2.86
N LEU A 161 6.69 -17.59 -3.30
CA LEU A 161 5.74 -16.89 -4.18
C LEU A 161 4.66 -16.11 -3.43
N PHE A 162 4.23 -16.57 -2.26
CA PHE A 162 3.15 -15.96 -1.49
C PHE A 162 3.64 -15.12 -0.31
N ALA A 163 4.94 -14.96 -0.10
CA ALA A 163 5.45 -14.12 0.99
C ALA A 163 5.02 -12.65 0.87
N THR A 164 4.63 -12.19 -0.32
CA THR A 164 4.18 -10.81 -0.56
C THR A 164 2.69 -10.66 -0.25
N ASP A 165 2.38 -9.74 0.65
CA ASP A 165 0.99 -9.36 0.95
C ASP A 165 0.45 -8.40 -0.11
N SER A 166 -0.36 -8.93 -1.03
CA SER A 166 -1.04 -8.14 -2.07
C SER A 166 -2.23 -7.33 -1.54
N PHE A 167 -2.69 -7.56 -0.31
CA PHE A 167 -3.69 -6.69 0.32
C PHE A 167 -3.06 -5.42 0.90
N GLN A 168 -1.77 -5.44 1.20
CA GLN A 168 -1.08 -4.30 1.77
C GLN A 168 -0.87 -3.19 0.73
N VAL A 169 -1.59 -2.08 0.91
CA VAL A 169 -1.42 -0.87 0.07
C VAL A 169 -1.03 0.31 0.96
N THR A 170 0.08 0.97 0.63
CA THR A 170 0.62 2.11 1.37
C THR A 170 0.22 3.48 0.79
N GLY A 171 -0.49 3.52 -0.34
CA GLY A 171 -0.88 4.75 -1.03
C GLY A 171 -2.17 4.63 -1.86
N PRO A 172 -2.49 5.65 -2.69
CA PRO A 172 -3.57 5.55 -3.66
C PRO A 172 -3.31 4.40 -4.63
N VAL A 173 -4.36 3.67 -5.00
CA VAL A 173 -4.27 2.65 -6.05
C VAL A 173 -4.12 3.34 -7.40
N SER A 174 -2.99 3.09 -8.06
CA SER A 174 -2.64 3.68 -9.36
C SER A 174 -2.72 2.68 -10.52
N ASP A 175 -2.65 1.37 -10.25
CA ASP A 175 -2.73 0.34 -11.28
C ASP A 175 -4.19 0.10 -11.67
N ASP A 176 -4.49 0.17 -12.98
CA ASP A 176 -5.77 -0.15 -13.57
C ASP A 176 -6.28 -1.51 -13.10
N ASN A 177 -5.41 -2.52 -13.01
CA ASN A 177 -5.74 -3.88 -12.60
C ASN A 177 -6.17 -3.98 -11.13
N GLU A 178 -5.95 -2.94 -10.34
CA GLU A 178 -6.33 -2.85 -8.93
C GLU A 178 -7.47 -1.84 -8.70
N PHE A 179 -7.95 -1.19 -9.76
CA PHE A 179 -9.08 -0.25 -9.74
C PHE A 179 -10.42 -0.99 -9.93
N PHE A 180 -10.79 -1.78 -8.91
CA PHE A 180 -11.99 -2.62 -8.91
C PHE A 180 -13.29 -1.80 -8.89
N GLY A 181 -14.26 -2.16 -9.74
CA GLY A 181 -15.65 -1.68 -9.68
C GLY A 181 -15.90 -0.19 -9.92
N ARG A 182 -14.86 0.64 -10.01
CA ARG A 182 -14.97 2.11 -10.11
C ARG A 182 -14.66 2.69 -11.49
N ARG A 183 -14.27 1.84 -12.45
CA ARG A 183 -13.89 2.27 -13.81
C ARG A 183 -15.02 3.01 -14.53
N GLU A 184 -16.21 2.40 -14.58
CA GLU A 184 -17.37 3.02 -15.22
C GLU A 184 -17.79 4.31 -14.52
N GLN A 185 -17.74 4.33 -13.19
CA GLN A 185 -18.02 5.52 -12.40
C GLN A 185 -17.05 6.67 -12.72
N ALA A 186 -15.75 6.38 -12.91
CA ALA A 186 -14.75 7.39 -13.24
C ALA A 186 -14.94 7.95 -14.65
N ILE A 187 -15.28 7.08 -15.62
CA ILE A 187 -15.55 7.48 -17.00
C ILE A 187 -16.81 8.36 -17.06
N GLU A 188 -17.90 7.95 -16.39
CA GLU A 188 -19.13 8.74 -16.38
C GLU A 188 -18.93 10.09 -15.67
N LEU A 189 -18.21 10.10 -14.54
CA LEU A 189 -17.89 11.35 -13.85
C LEU A 189 -17.05 12.28 -14.73
N LEU A 190 -16.02 11.76 -15.42
CA LEU A 190 -15.25 12.56 -16.38
C LEU A 190 -16.13 13.14 -17.49
N ARG A 191 -17.05 12.34 -18.06
CA ARG A 191 -17.98 12.80 -19.11
C ARG A 191 -18.85 13.96 -18.61
N GLN A 192 -19.29 13.91 -17.36
CA GLN A 192 -20.01 15.01 -16.73
C GLN A 192 -19.13 16.25 -16.56
N LEU A 193 -17.89 16.07 -16.08
CA LEU A 193 -16.92 17.16 -15.92
C LEU A 193 -16.46 17.75 -17.26
N GLN A 194 -16.53 17.03 -18.38
CA GLN A 194 -16.29 17.61 -19.71
C GLN A 194 -17.42 18.57 -20.14
N SER A 195 -18.61 18.46 -19.55
CA SER A 195 -19.79 19.26 -19.92
C SER A 195 -19.97 20.57 -19.14
N GLY A 196 -19.05 20.93 -18.23
CA GLY A 196 -19.19 22.14 -17.39
C GLY A 196 -20.04 21.91 -16.14
N ARG A 197 -20.08 20.69 -15.59
CA ARG A 197 -20.87 20.36 -14.39
C ARG A 197 -20.05 20.50 -13.11
N ILE A 198 -20.77 20.76 -12.02
CA ILE A 198 -20.27 20.65 -10.66
C ILE A 198 -20.56 19.22 -10.18
N ALA A 199 -19.56 18.57 -9.61
CA ALA A 199 -19.67 17.24 -9.03
C ALA A 199 -18.99 17.18 -7.67
N ALA A 200 -19.30 16.14 -6.89
CA ALA A 200 -18.68 15.91 -5.60
C ALA A 200 -18.25 14.46 -5.39
N LEU A 201 -17.26 14.28 -4.51
CA LEU A 201 -16.75 13.00 -4.04
C LEU A 201 -16.57 13.07 -2.52
N PHE A 202 -17.67 12.96 -1.78
CA PHE A 202 -17.63 12.85 -0.31
C PHE A 202 -17.45 11.40 0.12
N GLY A 203 -16.94 11.18 1.33
CA GLY A 203 -16.77 9.82 1.87
C GLY A 203 -15.75 9.77 2.99
N LEU A 204 -15.73 8.68 3.77
CA LEU A 204 -14.79 8.54 4.88
C LEU A 204 -13.33 8.58 4.41
N ARG A 205 -12.42 8.84 5.35
CA ARG A 205 -10.98 8.74 5.06
C ARG A 205 -10.66 7.30 4.61
N LYS A 206 -9.76 7.17 3.64
CA LYS A 206 -9.35 5.87 3.04
C LYS A 206 -10.45 5.08 2.30
N VAL A 207 -11.62 5.66 2.00
CA VAL A 207 -12.60 5.00 1.10
C VAL A 207 -12.13 4.92 -0.37
N GLY A 208 -11.06 5.64 -0.73
CA GLY A 208 -10.46 5.65 -2.06
C GLY A 208 -10.81 6.87 -2.93
N LYS A 209 -11.14 8.01 -2.31
CA LYS A 209 -11.37 9.30 -2.99
C LYS A 209 -10.15 9.72 -3.81
N THR A 210 -8.96 9.75 -3.20
CA THR A 210 -7.71 10.10 -3.88
C THR A 210 -7.41 9.19 -5.07
N SER A 211 -7.68 7.88 -4.96
CA SER A 211 -7.52 6.95 -6.09
C SER A 211 -8.50 7.25 -7.22
N MET A 212 -9.75 7.60 -6.88
CA MET A 212 -10.76 8.03 -7.86
C MET A 212 -10.35 9.34 -8.55
N LEU A 213 -9.87 10.32 -7.78
CA LEU A 213 -9.38 11.60 -8.31
C LEU A 213 -8.20 11.41 -9.26
N ASN A 214 -7.18 10.65 -8.86
CA ASN A 214 -6.02 10.36 -9.70
C ASN A 214 -6.46 9.72 -11.02
N ARG A 215 -7.42 8.78 -10.97
CA ARG A 215 -7.94 8.15 -12.19
C ARG A 215 -8.65 9.15 -13.10
N ILE A 216 -9.46 10.05 -12.55
CA ILE A 216 -10.14 11.10 -13.33
C ILE A 216 -9.09 12.04 -13.97
N ILE A 217 -8.04 12.38 -13.24
CA ILE A 217 -6.93 13.21 -13.73
C ILE A 217 -6.24 12.51 -14.90
N ASP A 218 -5.91 11.23 -14.77
CA ASP A 218 -5.25 10.45 -15.81
C ASP A 218 -6.11 10.36 -17.07
N LEU A 219 -7.40 10.00 -16.92
CA LEU A 219 -8.35 9.92 -18.03
C LEU A 219 -8.56 11.28 -18.72
N ALA A 220 -8.62 12.39 -17.96
CA ALA A 220 -8.74 13.73 -18.52
C ALA A 220 -7.48 14.14 -19.30
N ARG A 221 -6.28 13.76 -18.81
CA ARG A 221 -5.01 14.02 -19.48
C ARG A 221 -4.88 13.21 -20.77
N GLU A 222 -5.30 11.95 -20.76
CA GLU A 222 -5.37 11.08 -21.95
C GLU A 222 -6.34 11.64 -23.00
N ALA A 223 -7.51 12.10 -22.58
CA ALA A 223 -8.48 12.74 -23.48
C ALA A 223 -8.04 14.14 -23.96
N GLY A 224 -7.06 14.76 -23.29
CA GLY A 224 -6.58 16.12 -23.55
C GLY A 224 -7.49 17.24 -23.03
N ALA A 225 -8.67 16.91 -22.51
CA ALA A 225 -9.66 17.81 -21.92
C ALA A 225 -10.51 17.11 -20.84
N PRO A 226 -10.89 17.81 -19.76
CA PRO A 226 -10.60 19.22 -19.46
C PRO A 226 -9.16 19.46 -19.00
N LYS A 227 -8.72 20.72 -19.07
CA LYS A 227 -7.50 21.21 -18.42
C LYS A 227 -7.73 21.23 -16.92
N ILE A 228 -6.73 20.89 -16.10
CA ILE A 228 -6.95 20.61 -14.68
C ILE A 228 -6.20 21.60 -13.80
N ALA A 229 -6.95 22.29 -12.94
CA ALA A 229 -6.47 23.08 -11.82
C ALA A 229 -6.74 22.31 -10.52
N MET A 230 -5.70 21.69 -9.96
CA MET A 230 -5.79 20.88 -8.75
C MET A 230 -5.42 21.71 -7.50
N VAL A 231 -6.34 21.77 -6.55
CA VAL A 231 -6.15 22.41 -5.25
C VAL A 231 -6.26 21.35 -4.17
N ASP A 232 -5.15 21.09 -3.51
CA ASP A 232 -5.15 20.43 -2.21
C ASP A 232 -5.43 21.47 -1.14
N CYS A 233 -6.65 21.47 -0.63
CA CYS A 233 -7.12 22.41 0.38
C CYS A 233 -6.49 22.17 1.76
N SER A 234 -5.80 21.05 2.00
CA SER A 234 -5.07 20.80 3.25
C SER A 234 -3.73 21.55 3.32
N LEU A 235 -3.21 22.01 2.19
CA LEU A 235 -1.94 22.72 2.13
C LEU A 235 -2.02 24.03 2.91
N ARG A 236 -1.14 24.18 3.92
CA ARG A 236 -1.06 25.39 4.77
C ARG A 236 -1.07 26.69 3.98
N GLY A 237 -0.27 26.74 2.92
CA GLY A 237 -0.17 27.93 2.09
C GLY A 237 -1.47 28.34 1.41
N PHE A 238 -2.45 27.44 1.25
CA PHE A 238 -3.78 27.74 0.72
C PHE A 238 -4.83 27.88 1.84
N ASN A 239 -4.85 26.98 2.83
CA ASN A 239 -5.89 27.01 3.87
C ASN A 239 -5.77 28.20 4.85
N GLU A 240 -4.58 28.78 5.00
CA GLU A 240 -4.35 29.99 5.80
C GLU A 240 -4.71 31.27 5.03
N MET A 241 -4.93 31.19 3.71
CA MET A 241 -5.34 32.35 2.91
C MET A 241 -6.75 32.80 3.27
N ARG A 242 -6.95 34.11 3.31
CA ARG A 242 -8.29 34.72 3.36
C ARG A 242 -9.00 34.54 2.02
N ALA A 243 -10.33 34.59 2.03
CA ALA A 243 -11.16 34.36 0.85
C ALA A 243 -10.70 35.10 -0.44
N PRO A 244 -10.38 36.41 -0.41
CA PRO A 244 -9.94 37.12 -1.61
C PRO A 244 -8.63 36.59 -2.18
N ASP A 245 -7.68 36.21 -1.33
CA ASP A 245 -6.37 35.73 -1.75
C ASP A 245 -6.43 34.29 -2.27
N ALA A 246 -7.27 33.45 -1.65
CA ALA A 246 -7.58 32.11 -2.13
C ALA A 246 -8.20 32.14 -3.54
N LEU A 247 -9.14 33.06 -3.79
CA LEU A 247 -9.73 33.27 -5.12
C LEU A 247 -8.70 33.74 -6.15
N LYS A 248 -7.82 34.68 -5.79
CA LYS A 248 -6.71 35.10 -6.66
C LYS A 248 -5.76 33.94 -6.95
N ALA A 249 -5.48 33.09 -5.97
CA ALA A 249 -4.65 31.90 -6.17
C ALA A 249 -5.31 30.91 -7.14
N LEU A 250 -6.63 30.70 -7.04
CA LEU A 250 -7.42 29.92 -8.00
C LEU A 250 -7.36 30.50 -9.41
N ALA A 251 -7.43 31.83 -9.57
CA ALA A 251 -7.31 32.49 -10.86
C ALA A 251 -5.96 32.18 -11.53
N ARG A 252 -4.87 32.35 -10.78
CA ARG A 252 -3.51 32.00 -11.26
C ARG A 252 -3.41 30.56 -11.69
N LEU A 253 -3.96 29.67 -10.85
CA LEU A 253 -3.94 28.25 -11.09
C LEU A 253 -4.71 27.89 -12.36
N SER A 254 -5.88 28.48 -12.56
CA SER A 254 -6.74 28.30 -13.74
C SER A 254 -6.03 28.70 -15.03
N ARG A 255 -5.33 29.84 -15.01
CA ARG A 255 -4.50 30.29 -16.14
C ARG A 255 -3.36 29.33 -16.43
N LEU A 256 -2.65 28.88 -15.38
CA LEU A 256 -1.52 27.96 -15.51
C LEU A 256 -1.96 26.59 -16.05
N ALA A 257 -3.08 26.06 -15.55
CA ALA A 257 -3.68 24.80 -15.99
C ALA A 257 -4.03 24.82 -17.48
N THR A 258 -4.60 25.93 -17.95
CA THR A 258 -4.95 26.11 -19.36
C THR A 258 -3.72 26.11 -20.27
N GLN A 259 -2.58 26.62 -19.78
CA GLN A 259 -1.31 26.62 -20.52
C GLN A 259 -0.60 25.27 -20.52
N GLN A 260 -0.66 24.53 -19.40
CA GLN A 260 0.17 23.33 -19.18
C GLN A 260 -0.58 22.00 -19.29
N GLY A 261 -1.92 22.01 -19.39
CA GLY A 261 -2.71 20.78 -19.29
C GLY A 261 -3.15 20.48 -17.85
N TYR A 262 -2.21 20.58 -16.92
CA TYR A 262 -2.39 20.30 -15.51
C TYR A 262 -1.55 21.28 -14.69
N ALA A 263 -2.15 21.87 -13.65
CA ALA A 263 -1.44 22.68 -12.69
C ALA A 263 -1.90 22.35 -11.26
N HIS A 264 -0.98 22.49 -10.31
CA HIS A 264 -1.23 22.23 -8.89
C HIS A 264 -1.01 23.50 -8.07
N ILE A 265 -1.85 23.73 -7.06
CA ILE A 265 -1.88 24.98 -6.27
C ILE A 265 -0.51 25.36 -5.68
N SER A 266 0.33 24.38 -5.33
CA SER A 266 1.70 24.60 -4.83
C SER A 266 2.57 25.46 -5.76
N GLN A 267 2.28 25.49 -7.06
CA GLN A 267 3.01 26.29 -8.05
C GLN A 267 2.66 27.79 -8.01
N THR A 268 1.53 28.15 -7.39
CA THR A 268 0.98 29.51 -7.39
C THR A 268 0.98 30.18 -6.02
N LEU A 269 1.33 29.47 -4.95
CA LEU A 269 1.28 29.98 -3.56
C LEU A 269 2.18 31.20 -3.30
N ARG A 270 3.29 31.36 -4.05
CA ARG A 270 4.27 32.46 -3.84
C ARG A 270 4.09 33.66 -4.79
N ARG A 271 3.03 33.68 -5.59
CA ARG A 271 2.80 34.73 -6.61
C ARG A 271 1.71 35.68 -6.12
N THR A 272 1.91 36.98 -6.26
CA THR A 272 1.02 38.01 -5.72
C THR A 272 0.19 38.75 -6.78
N ASP A 273 0.51 38.59 -8.06
CA ASP A 273 0.27 39.67 -9.05
C ASP A 273 -0.91 39.45 -10.00
N SER A 274 -1.98 38.79 -9.55
CA SER A 274 -3.12 38.47 -10.42
C SER A 274 -4.45 38.92 -9.82
N ASP A 275 -5.18 39.71 -10.59
CA ASP A 275 -6.58 39.98 -10.32
C ASP A 275 -7.47 38.84 -10.85
N LEU A 276 -8.51 38.49 -10.08
CA LEU A 276 -9.42 37.37 -10.38
C LEU A 276 -10.15 37.59 -11.71
N MET A 277 -10.78 38.75 -11.85
CA MET A 277 -11.66 39.05 -12.98
C MET A 277 -10.87 39.19 -14.27
N SER A 278 -9.79 39.97 -14.27
CA SER A 278 -8.92 40.11 -15.45
C SER A 278 -8.38 38.77 -15.96
N THR A 279 -8.09 37.83 -15.06
CA THR A 279 -7.61 36.49 -15.43
C THR A 279 -8.72 35.68 -16.09
N PHE A 280 -9.94 35.70 -15.53
CA PHE A 280 -11.06 34.97 -16.11
C PHE A 280 -11.62 35.61 -17.37
N GLU A 281 -11.59 36.93 -17.50
CA GLU A 281 -11.89 37.62 -18.76
C GLU A 281 -10.94 37.16 -19.87
N ALA A 282 -9.63 37.07 -19.58
CA ALA A 282 -8.67 36.54 -20.54
C ALA A 282 -8.94 35.06 -20.92
N LEU A 283 -9.41 34.25 -19.97
CA LEU A 283 -9.82 32.86 -20.24
C LEU A 283 -11.10 32.79 -21.08
N TRP A 284 -12.07 33.67 -20.79
CA TRP A 284 -13.32 33.77 -21.52
C TRP A 284 -13.15 34.33 -22.92
N GLU A 285 -12.16 35.17 -23.21
CA GLU A 285 -11.95 35.71 -24.56
C GLU A 285 -10.92 34.92 -25.39
N ALA A 286 -10.32 33.87 -24.81
CA ALA A 286 -9.31 33.08 -25.48
C ALA A 286 -9.86 32.36 -26.74
N PRO A 287 -9.18 32.41 -27.90
CA PRO A 287 -9.59 31.65 -29.08
C PRO A 287 -9.42 30.14 -28.83
N GLY A 288 -10.45 29.35 -29.16
CA GLY A 288 -10.43 27.90 -28.93
C GLY A 288 -10.52 27.52 -27.45
N LYS A 289 -11.32 28.26 -26.67
CA LYS A 289 -11.55 28.07 -25.22
C LYS A 289 -11.63 26.58 -24.87
N GLN A 290 -10.66 26.10 -24.11
CA GLN A 290 -10.64 24.73 -23.62
C GLN A 290 -11.45 24.63 -22.33
N SER A 291 -12.13 23.50 -22.13
CA SER A 291 -12.82 23.22 -20.87
C SER A 291 -11.81 23.14 -19.72
N LEU A 292 -12.15 23.76 -18.59
CA LEU A 292 -11.33 23.80 -17.38
C LEU A 292 -12.05 23.07 -16.25
N LEU A 293 -11.32 22.25 -15.51
CA LEU A 293 -11.76 21.55 -14.31
C LEU A 293 -10.97 22.08 -13.12
N ILE A 294 -11.68 22.67 -12.16
CA ILE A 294 -11.12 23.01 -10.84
C ILE A 294 -11.46 21.86 -9.89
N ILE A 295 -10.43 21.22 -9.32
CA ILE A 295 -10.59 20.19 -8.30
C ILE A 295 -10.20 20.80 -6.96
N LEU A 296 -11.11 20.74 -5.99
CA LEU A 296 -10.89 21.10 -4.59
C LEU A 296 -10.86 19.80 -3.77
N ASP A 297 -9.67 19.28 -3.48
CA ASP A 297 -9.48 18.08 -2.65
C ASP A 297 -9.25 18.44 -1.19
N GLU A 298 -9.73 17.59 -0.29
CA GLU A 298 -9.77 17.81 1.16
C GLU A 298 -10.42 19.16 1.54
N VAL A 299 -11.58 19.45 0.94
CA VAL A 299 -12.32 20.71 1.14
C VAL A 299 -12.63 21.00 2.61
N ASP A 300 -12.67 19.99 3.48
CA ASP A 300 -12.93 20.11 4.91
C ASP A 300 -11.99 21.14 5.58
N TYR A 301 -10.78 21.35 5.05
CA TYR A 301 -9.82 22.34 5.57
C TYR A 301 -10.15 23.79 5.25
N ILE A 302 -11.09 24.04 4.34
CA ILE A 302 -11.60 25.36 3.99
C ILE A 302 -13.09 25.51 4.29
N THR A 303 -13.62 24.74 5.25
CA THR A 303 -15.00 24.83 5.76
C THR A 303 -15.05 25.51 7.13
N PRO A 304 -16.24 25.91 7.64
CA PRO A 304 -16.39 26.41 9.01
C PRO A 304 -15.80 25.48 10.08
N ASP A 305 -15.90 24.17 9.87
CA ASP A 305 -15.40 23.12 10.78
C ASP A 305 -13.92 22.75 10.49
N SER A 306 -13.16 23.66 9.87
CA SER A 306 -11.74 23.44 9.56
C SER A 306 -10.93 23.15 10.84
N PRO A 307 -10.16 22.05 10.88
CA PRO A 307 -9.41 21.69 12.09
C PRO A 307 -8.23 22.62 12.36
N THR A 308 -7.70 23.27 11.32
CA THR A 308 -6.45 24.04 11.41
C THR A 308 -6.64 25.53 11.17
N SER A 309 -7.78 25.92 10.57
CA SER A 309 -7.96 27.28 10.04
C SER A 309 -9.34 27.84 10.42
N PRO A 310 -9.55 28.27 11.68
CA PRO A 310 -10.86 28.70 12.19
C PRO A 310 -11.45 29.93 11.49
N HIS A 311 -10.63 30.69 10.76
CA HIS A 311 -11.08 31.89 10.05
C HIS A 311 -12.11 31.58 8.96
N TRP A 312 -12.12 30.34 8.44
CA TRP A 312 -13.08 29.89 7.43
C TRP A 312 -14.53 29.94 7.90
N ASN A 313 -14.78 29.99 9.21
CA ASN A 313 -16.14 30.21 9.71
C ASN A 313 -16.76 31.52 9.18
N ASN A 314 -15.93 32.56 8.98
CA ASN A 314 -16.38 33.82 8.38
C ASN A 314 -16.12 33.88 6.86
N ASP A 315 -14.98 33.35 6.41
CA ASP A 315 -14.51 33.50 5.02
C ASP A 315 -15.18 32.52 4.05
N PHE A 316 -15.77 31.43 4.54
CA PHE A 316 -16.40 30.41 3.70
C PHE A 316 -17.50 30.98 2.83
N ASN A 317 -18.44 31.73 3.43
CA ASN A 317 -19.57 32.32 2.71
C ASN A 317 -19.11 33.32 1.65
N ASP A 318 -18.11 34.14 1.97
CA ASP A 318 -17.54 35.13 1.05
C ASP A 318 -16.82 34.45 -0.13
N PHE A 319 -15.98 33.46 0.14
CA PHE A 319 -15.28 32.69 -0.88
C PHE A 319 -16.25 32.02 -1.85
N TRP A 320 -17.22 31.27 -1.33
CA TRP A 320 -18.16 30.52 -2.16
C TRP A 320 -19.16 31.41 -2.89
N ARG A 321 -19.51 32.58 -2.35
CA ARG A 321 -20.38 33.55 -3.04
C ARG A 321 -19.73 34.06 -4.32
N GLU A 322 -18.48 34.51 -4.22
CA GLU A 322 -17.70 34.98 -5.37
C GLU A 322 -17.39 33.83 -6.35
N PHE A 323 -17.01 32.67 -5.83
CA PHE A 323 -16.74 31.49 -6.66
C PHE A 323 -17.98 31.02 -7.43
N ARG A 324 -19.16 31.04 -6.80
CA ARG A 324 -20.43 30.73 -7.44
C ARG A 324 -20.77 31.72 -8.55
N ALA A 325 -20.59 33.02 -8.31
CA ALA A 325 -20.78 34.06 -9.32
C ALA A 325 -19.87 33.82 -10.54
N LEU A 326 -18.59 33.47 -10.29
CA LEU A 326 -17.60 33.17 -11.31
C LEU A 326 -17.99 31.96 -12.20
N VAL A 327 -18.49 30.88 -11.57
CA VAL A 327 -18.96 29.68 -12.29
C VAL A 327 -20.20 30.00 -13.14
N GLN A 328 -21.13 30.79 -12.60
CA GLN A 328 -22.32 31.21 -13.33
C GLN A 328 -21.99 32.11 -14.53
N GLU A 329 -21.08 33.07 -14.35
CA GLU A 329 -20.65 33.97 -15.42
C GLU A 329 -19.88 33.19 -16.50
N SER A 330 -19.02 32.24 -16.11
CA SER A 330 -18.35 31.34 -17.05
C SER A 330 -19.35 30.59 -17.94
N LYS A 331 -20.46 30.12 -17.36
CA LYS A 331 -21.53 29.46 -18.13
C LYS A 331 -22.22 30.43 -19.10
N ARG A 332 -22.45 31.68 -18.72
CA ARG A 332 -23.05 32.71 -19.60
C ARG A 332 -22.15 33.06 -20.78
N ARG A 333 -20.82 33.03 -20.58
CA ARG A 333 -19.79 33.28 -21.59
C ARG A 333 -19.44 32.06 -22.46
N ASP A 334 -20.24 31.00 -22.37
CA ASP A 334 -20.04 29.68 -22.99
C ASP A 334 -18.64 29.06 -22.71
N PHE A 335 -18.09 29.35 -21.53
CA PHE A 335 -16.87 28.73 -21.04
C PHE A 335 -17.19 27.52 -20.17
N LYS A 336 -16.74 26.33 -20.58
CA LYS A 336 -16.99 25.07 -19.84
C LYS A 336 -16.08 24.97 -18.62
N LEU A 337 -16.49 25.65 -17.54
CA LEU A 337 -15.88 25.54 -16.22
C LEU A 337 -16.60 24.48 -15.39
N SER A 338 -15.88 23.41 -15.04
CA SER A 338 -16.35 22.35 -14.15
C SER A 338 -15.66 22.44 -12.80
N VAL A 339 -16.35 21.94 -11.78
CA VAL A 339 -15.83 21.92 -10.41
C VAL A 339 -16.02 20.52 -9.84
N LEU A 340 -14.97 19.98 -9.23
CA LEU A 340 -15.04 18.73 -8.48
C LEU A 340 -14.61 18.98 -7.03
N VAL A 341 -15.52 18.74 -6.09
CA VAL A 341 -15.26 18.92 -4.66
C VAL A 341 -15.07 17.55 -4.00
N SER A 342 -13.98 17.35 -3.26
CA SER A 342 -13.69 16.12 -2.53
C SER A 342 -13.46 16.44 -1.06
N GLY A 343 -14.02 15.61 -0.17
CA GLY A 343 -13.96 15.83 1.27
C GLY A 343 -14.50 14.64 2.07
N VAL A 344 -14.55 14.81 3.39
CA VAL A 344 -15.17 13.83 4.29
C VAL A 344 -16.67 14.06 4.34
N SER A 345 -17.13 15.29 4.56
CA SER A 345 -18.53 15.65 4.79
C SER A 345 -19.09 16.65 3.78
N SER A 346 -20.39 16.56 3.50
CA SER A 346 -21.14 17.54 2.72
C SER A 346 -21.86 18.60 3.59
N LEU A 347 -21.72 18.55 4.92
CA LEU A 347 -22.51 19.34 5.87
C LEU A 347 -22.51 20.84 5.54
N ALA A 348 -21.34 21.42 5.30
CA ALA A 348 -21.19 22.84 4.95
C ALA A 348 -21.94 23.26 3.67
N PHE A 349 -22.31 22.30 2.81
CA PHE A 349 -23.01 22.55 1.55
C PHE A 349 -24.53 22.35 1.62
N ARG A 350 -25.04 21.83 2.74
CA ARG A 350 -26.48 21.53 2.94
C ARG A 350 -27.15 22.35 4.04
N VAL A 351 -26.38 22.94 4.96
CA VAL A 351 -26.94 23.80 6.01
C VAL A 351 -27.46 25.11 5.41
N ALA A 352 -28.62 25.58 5.88
CA ALA A 352 -29.25 26.79 5.35
C ALA A 352 -28.49 28.08 5.70
N GLU A 353 -27.82 28.08 6.86
CA GLU A 353 -27.12 29.25 7.39
C GLU A 353 -25.76 28.83 7.97
N ILE A 354 -24.80 29.74 7.90
CA ILE A 354 -23.48 29.65 8.52
C ILE A 354 -23.28 30.96 9.30
N GLU A 355 -23.02 30.86 10.60
CA GLU A 355 -22.90 32.03 11.50
C GLU A 355 -24.10 32.99 11.43
N GLY A 356 -25.32 32.45 11.26
CA GLY A 356 -26.56 33.23 11.16
C GLY A 356 -26.72 34.00 9.84
N ILE A 357 -25.87 33.74 8.84
CA ILE A 357 -25.94 34.30 7.50
C ILE A 357 -26.37 33.20 6.53
N GLU A 358 -27.25 33.53 5.57
CA GLU A 358 -27.67 32.63 4.50
C GLU A 358 -26.46 32.01 3.79
N ASN A 359 -26.46 30.68 3.69
CA ASN A 359 -25.36 29.93 3.11
C ASN A 359 -25.29 30.11 1.59
N SER A 360 -24.23 30.76 1.11
CA SER A 360 -24.06 31.10 -0.31
C SER A 360 -23.88 29.88 -1.22
N VAL A 361 -23.50 28.74 -0.64
CA VAL A 361 -23.22 27.48 -1.35
C VAL A 361 -24.34 26.44 -1.21
N LEU A 362 -25.45 26.78 -0.53
CA LEU A 362 -26.59 25.88 -0.36
C LEU A 362 -27.08 25.35 -1.73
N HIS A 363 -27.08 24.02 -1.88
CA HIS A 363 -27.43 23.31 -3.12
C HIS A 363 -26.58 23.65 -4.35
N PHE A 364 -25.45 24.35 -4.19
CA PHE A 364 -24.52 24.65 -5.28
C PHE A 364 -23.63 23.44 -5.61
N VAL A 365 -23.17 22.72 -4.59
CA VAL A 365 -22.40 21.48 -4.72
C VAL A 365 -23.35 20.29 -4.49
N PRO A 366 -23.40 19.30 -5.41
CA PRO A 366 -24.26 18.14 -5.24
C PRO A 366 -23.73 17.23 -4.12
N GLU A 367 -24.64 16.51 -3.48
CA GLU A 367 -24.29 15.56 -2.41
C GLU A 367 -23.99 14.17 -3.00
N ASP A 368 -22.85 14.01 -3.63
CA ASP A 368 -22.41 12.73 -4.18
C ASP A 368 -21.32 12.10 -3.30
N TYR A 369 -21.54 10.84 -2.94
CA TYR A 369 -20.66 10.09 -2.05
C TYR A 369 -20.02 8.92 -2.78
N LEU A 370 -18.75 8.68 -2.50
CA LEU A 370 -18.05 7.49 -2.95
C LEU A 370 -18.53 6.30 -2.12
N SER A 371 -19.56 5.64 -2.65
CA SER A 371 -20.23 4.52 -1.98
C SER A 371 -19.30 3.31 -1.79
N PRO A 372 -19.63 2.42 -0.83
CA PRO A 372 -18.99 1.13 -0.71
C PRO A 372 -19.08 0.32 -1.99
N PHE A 373 -18.23 -0.70 -2.12
CA PHE A 373 -18.33 -1.60 -3.25
C PHE A 373 -19.65 -2.35 -3.26
N ALA A 374 -20.25 -2.46 -4.46
CA ALA A 374 -21.28 -3.45 -4.71
C ALA A 374 -20.71 -4.86 -4.47
N ASP A 375 -21.57 -5.81 -4.10
CA ASP A 375 -21.15 -7.16 -3.68
C ASP A 375 -20.26 -7.85 -4.74
N GLY A 376 -20.57 -7.68 -6.03
CA GLY A 376 -19.75 -8.22 -7.12
C GLY A 376 -18.35 -7.60 -7.23
N ALA A 377 -18.20 -6.30 -6.95
CA ALA A 377 -16.90 -5.62 -6.97
C ALA A 377 -16.07 -5.98 -5.73
N ALA A 378 -16.71 -6.12 -4.57
CA ALA A 378 -16.08 -6.61 -3.34
C ALA A 378 -15.57 -8.05 -3.51
N ASP A 379 -16.41 -8.95 -4.03
CA ASP A 379 -16.04 -10.34 -4.33
C ASP A 379 -14.85 -10.41 -5.29
N ALA A 380 -14.89 -9.63 -6.39
CA ALA A 380 -13.82 -9.59 -7.38
C ALA A 380 -12.49 -9.13 -6.77
N MET A 381 -12.50 -8.08 -5.93
CA MET A 381 -11.29 -7.60 -5.26
C MET A 381 -10.71 -8.64 -4.30
N ILE A 382 -11.53 -9.16 -3.38
CA ILE A 382 -11.07 -10.14 -2.37
C ILE A 382 -10.54 -11.39 -3.07
N LYS A 383 -11.23 -11.86 -4.11
CA LYS A 383 -10.81 -13.01 -4.91
C LYS A 383 -9.50 -12.76 -5.64
N ALA A 384 -9.34 -11.60 -6.27
CA ALA A 384 -8.13 -11.26 -7.03
C ALA A 384 -6.90 -11.11 -6.10
N LEU A 385 -7.03 -10.35 -5.02
CA LEU A 385 -5.94 -10.12 -4.06
C LEU A 385 -5.61 -11.38 -3.26
N GLY A 386 -6.63 -12.10 -2.79
CA GLY A 386 -6.45 -13.39 -2.10
C GLY A 386 -5.69 -14.39 -2.95
N LYS A 387 -6.07 -14.51 -4.22
CA LYS A 387 -5.41 -15.37 -5.21
C LYS A 387 -3.91 -15.05 -5.34
N ARG A 388 -3.53 -13.77 -5.42
CA ARG A 388 -2.12 -13.33 -5.46
C ARG A 388 -1.36 -13.64 -4.16
N CYS A 389 -2.06 -13.60 -3.02
CA CYS A 389 -1.52 -14.02 -1.72
C CYS A 389 -1.48 -15.54 -1.51
N GLY A 390 -1.93 -16.35 -2.48
CA GLY A 390 -2.08 -17.80 -2.33
C GLY A 390 -3.24 -18.21 -1.41
N LEU A 391 -4.14 -17.29 -1.07
CA LEU A 391 -5.33 -17.53 -0.26
C LEU A 391 -6.53 -17.78 -1.16
N GLN A 392 -7.19 -18.93 -0.99
CA GLN A 392 -8.45 -19.23 -1.66
C GLN A 392 -9.57 -19.16 -0.62
N PHE A 393 -10.54 -18.28 -0.83
CA PHE A 393 -11.68 -18.14 0.08
C PHE A 393 -12.92 -18.78 -0.52
N SER A 394 -13.75 -19.44 0.28
CA SER A 394 -15.10 -19.84 -0.13
C SER A 394 -15.95 -18.61 -0.50
N PRO A 395 -17.01 -18.74 -1.34
CA PRO A 395 -17.92 -17.63 -1.63
C PRO A 395 -18.51 -16.98 -0.38
N GLU A 396 -18.85 -17.79 0.62
CA GLU A 396 -19.37 -17.37 1.91
C GLU A 396 -18.30 -16.62 2.70
N GLY A 397 -17.06 -17.12 2.74
CA GLY A 397 -15.94 -16.42 3.38
C GLY A 397 -15.62 -15.06 2.76
N ARG A 398 -15.76 -14.90 1.43
CA ARG A 398 -15.59 -13.58 0.79
C ARG A 398 -16.70 -12.60 1.16
N LYS A 399 -17.95 -13.08 1.28
CA LYS A 399 -19.06 -12.27 1.79
C LYS A 399 -18.81 -11.85 3.24
N GLU A 400 -18.28 -12.73 4.07
CA GLU A 400 -17.94 -12.45 5.47
C GLU A 400 -16.86 -11.37 5.59
N ILE A 401 -15.78 -11.47 4.81
CA ILE A 401 -14.74 -10.44 4.74
C ILE A 401 -15.35 -9.09 4.32
N ALA A 402 -16.20 -9.08 3.29
CA ALA A 402 -16.82 -7.86 2.80
C ALA A 402 -17.78 -7.24 3.84
N ALA A 403 -18.61 -8.04 4.49
CA ALA A 403 -19.55 -7.60 5.52
C ALA A 403 -18.82 -7.06 6.76
N THR A 404 -17.82 -7.79 7.25
CA THR A 404 -16.96 -7.38 8.37
C THR A 404 -16.36 -5.99 8.10
N ALA A 405 -15.89 -5.74 6.88
CA ALA A 405 -15.26 -4.47 6.49
C ALA A 405 -16.22 -3.42 5.88
N ALA A 406 -17.54 -3.54 6.10
CA ALA A 406 -18.54 -2.59 5.60
C ALA A 406 -18.47 -2.33 4.08
N TYR A 407 -17.94 -3.29 3.31
CA TYR A 407 -17.70 -3.18 1.87
C TYR A 407 -16.77 -2.01 1.48
N LEU A 408 -16.00 -1.49 2.44
CA LEU A 408 -15.04 -0.41 2.23
C LEU A 408 -13.69 -0.98 1.76
N PRO A 409 -13.15 -0.56 0.60
CA PRO A 409 -11.98 -1.20 0.00
C PRO A 409 -10.74 -1.26 0.90
N TYR A 410 -10.49 -0.20 1.67
CA TYR A 410 -9.37 -0.17 2.60
C TYR A 410 -9.54 -1.15 3.76
N TRP A 411 -10.73 -1.21 4.37
CA TRP A 411 -10.98 -2.15 5.47
C TRP A 411 -10.96 -3.61 5.00
N MET A 412 -11.51 -3.90 3.82
CA MET A 412 -11.43 -5.24 3.23
C MET A 412 -9.98 -5.68 2.99
N ARG A 413 -9.11 -4.74 2.60
CA ARG A 413 -7.66 -4.97 2.50
C ARG A 413 -7.01 -5.22 3.86
N MET A 414 -7.38 -4.47 4.90
CA MET A 414 -6.88 -4.71 6.25
C MET A 414 -7.27 -6.10 6.77
N VAL A 415 -8.52 -6.51 6.57
CA VAL A 415 -8.97 -7.89 6.89
C VAL A 415 -8.17 -8.93 6.10
N GLY A 416 -8.01 -8.74 4.78
CA GLY A 416 -7.24 -9.66 3.94
C GLY A 416 -5.76 -9.77 4.34
N SER A 417 -5.14 -8.64 4.70
CA SER A 417 -3.77 -8.56 5.23
C SER A 417 -3.65 -9.27 6.58
N TYR A 418 -4.64 -9.09 7.46
CA TYR A 418 -4.72 -9.79 8.73
C TYR A 418 -4.77 -11.31 8.52
N ILE A 419 -5.68 -11.80 7.67
CA ILE A 419 -5.79 -13.23 7.35
C ILE A 419 -4.48 -13.75 6.74
N HIS A 420 -3.85 -12.96 5.86
CA HIS A 420 -2.55 -13.33 5.28
C HIS A 420 -1.47 -13.58 6.34
N ARG A 421 -1.41 -12.76 7.40
CA ARG A 421 -0.44 -12.92 8.49
C ARG A 421 -0.73 -14.12 9.41
N HIS A 422 -1.99 -14.50 9.56
CA HIS A 422 -2.43 -15.54 10.49
C HIS A 422 -2.63 -16.93 9.83
N VAL A 423 -2.66 -17.00 8.50
CA VAL A 423 -2.69 -18.27 7.76
C VAL A 423 -1.27 -18.71 7.41
N GLU A 424 -0.87 -19.86 7.98
CA GLU A 424 0.43 -20.47 7.72
C GLU A 424 0.67 -20.70 6.22
N LEU A 425 1.90 -20.43 5.77
CA LEU A 425 2.33 -20.61 4.37
C LEU A 425 2.11 -22.04 3.86
N GLY A 426 2.22 -23.05 4.73
CA GLY A 426 1.97 -24.46 4.39
C GLY A 426 0.51 -24.77 4.06
N SER A 427 -0.42 -23.96 4.55
CA SER A 427 -1.86 -24.12 4.33
C SER A 427 -2.39 -23.31 3.14
N ARG A 428 -1.55 -22.48 2.53
CA ARG A 428 -1.91 -21.69 1.35
C ARG A 428 -2.11 -22.58 0.13
N LEU A 429 -2.98 -22.17 -0.79
CA LEU A 429 -3.57 -22.96 -1.90
C LEU A 429 -4.70 -23.91 -1.51
N MET A 430 -4.99 -24.09 -0.22
CA MET A 430 -6.23 -24.72 0.21
C MET A 430 -7.35 -23.68 0.29
N MET A 431 -8.58 -24.13 0.04
CA MET A 431 -9.75 -23.30 0.26
C MET A 431 -9.95 -23.13 1.77
N LEU A 432 -10.00 -21.88 2.22
CA LEU A 432 -10.38 -21.50 3.57
C LEU A 432 -11.90 -21.55 3.66
N GLU A 433 -12.37 -22.42 4.55
CA GLU A 433 -13.78 -22.58 4.86
C GLU A 433 -14.32 -21.36 5.62
N SER A 434 -15.64 -21.15 5.54
CA SER A 434 -16.28 -19.93 6.04
C SER A 434 -16.16 -19.76 7.55
N ASP A 435 -16.10 -20.85 8.31
CA ASP A 435 -15.91 -20.88 9.76
C ASP A 435 -14.55 -20.32 10.18
N VAL A 436 -13.48 -20.75 9.52
CA VAL A 436 -12.12 -20.23 9.76
C VAL A 436 -12.03 -18.75 9.41
N VAL A 437 -12.61 -18.35 8.27
CA VAL A 437 -12.62 -16.95 7.83
C VAL A 437 -13.42 -16.08 8.81
N ALA A 438 -14.59 -16.54 9.27
CA ALA A 438 -15.40 -15.83 10.24
C ALA A 438 -14.66 -15.62 11.57
N SER A 439 -13.99 -16.66 12.07
CA SER A 439 -13.16 -16.56 13.29
C SER A 439 -12.06 -15.51 13.16
N LEU A 440 -11.33 -15.50 12.04
CA LEU A 440 -10.26 -14.53 11.80
C LEU A 440 -10.80 -13.11 11.57
N CYS A 441 -11.97 -12.97 10.94
CA CYS A 441 -12.66 -11.69 10.78
C CYS A 441 -13.09 -11.11 12.14
N GLN A 442 -13.59 -11.95 13.03
CA GLN A 442 -13.95 -11.55 14.39
C GLN A 442 -12.70 -11.12 15.18
N GLU A 443 -11.64 -11.94 15.17
CA GLU A 443 -10.38 -11.62 15.86
C GLU A 443 -9.77 -10.31 15.33
N PHE A 444 -9.78 -10.10 14.01
CA PHE A 444 -9.38 -8.83 13.41
C PHE A 444 -10.21 -7.67 13.93
N ALA A 445 -11.53 -7.81 13.96
CA ALA A 445 -12.43 -6.74 14.37
C ALA A 445 -12.19 -6.33 15.83
N GLU A 446 -11.91 -7.28 16.72
CA GLU A 446 -11.63 -7.06 18.15
C GLU A 446 -10.23 -6.48 18.41
N THR A 447 -9.22 -6.89 17.64
CA THR A 447 -7.81 -6.54 17.90
C THR A 447 -7.32 -5.29 17.16
N GLU A 448 -7.63 -5.16 15.87
CA GLU A 448 -7.12 -4.09 15.00
C GLU A 448 -8.25 -3.24 14.39
N GLY A 449 -9.36 -3.88 13.99
CA GLY A 449 -10.44 -3.26 13.24
C GLY A 449 -11.19 -2.19 14.02
N ALA A 450 -11.53 -2.44 15.28
CA ALA A 450 -12.27 -1.50 16.13
C ALA A 450 -11.58 -0.13 16.23
N GLU A 451 -10.26 -0.10 16.43
CA GLU A 451 -9.51 1.16 16.52
C GLU A 451 -9.47 1.90 15.18
N ILE A 452 -9.31 1.17 14.06
CA ILE A 452 -9.35 1.74 12.71
C ILE A 452 -10.71 2.40 12.44
N ALA A 453 -11.81 1.73 12.80
CA ALA A 453 -13.15 2.28 12.68
C ALA A 453 -13.34 3.47 13.61
N ARG A 454 -12.93 3.38 14.88
CA ARG A 454 -13.04 4.45 15.87
C ARG A 454 -12.43 5.76 15.37
N ILE A 455 -11.24 5.72 14.78
CA ILE A 455 -10.57 6.91 14.22
C ILE A 455 -11.37 7.50 13.05
N ALA A 456 -11.88 6.65 12.15
CA ALA A 456 -12.73 7.11 11.04
C ALA A 456 -14.03 7.76 11.55
N LEU A 457 -14.62 7.19 12.60
CA LEU A 457 -15.84 7.68 13.24
C LEU A 457 -15.61 8.97 14.03
N GLN A 458 -14.46 9.12 14.71
CA GLN A 458 -14.06 10.36 15.37
C GLN A 458 -13.94 11.52 14.37
N ASN A 459 -13.38 11.25 13.18
CA ASN A 459 -13.34 12.27 12.12
C ASN A 459 -14.77 12.63 11.67
N LEU A 460 -15.64 11.64 11.48
CA LEU A 460 -17.05 11.88 11.14
C LEU A 460 -17.76 12.72 12.21
N GLN A 461 -17.55 12.44 13.51
CA GLN A 461 -18.11 13.23 14.60
C GLN A 461 -17.69 14.70 14.49
N ARG A 462 -16.43 14.96 14.14
CA ARG A 462 -15.90 16.31 14.01
C ARG A 462 -16.51 17.07 12.82
N VAL A 463 -16.63 16.42 11.65
CA VAL A 463 -17.06 17.09 10.41
C VAL A 463 -18.56 17.00 10.11
N ASP A 464 -19.28 16.09 10.77
CA ASP A 464 -20.72 15.96 10.69
C ASP A 464 -21.32 15.39 12.00
N PRO A 465 -21.35 16.20 13.08
CA PRO A 465 -21.90 15.78 14.36
C PRO A 465 -23.34 15.23 14.26
N PRO A 466 -24.28 15.87 13.52
CA PRO A 466 -25.64 15.34 13.38
C PRO A 466 -25.69 13.94 12.75
N MET A 467 -24.79 13.66 11.79
CA MET A 467 -24.72 12.34 11.18
C MET A 467 -24.13 11.30 12.14
N PHE A 468 -23.11 11.68 12.91
CA PHE A 468 -22.55 10.81 13.92
C PHE A 468 -23.55 10.46 15.03
N ASP A 469 -24.34 11.43 15.50
CA ASP A 469 -25.43 11.19 16.46
C ASP A 469 -26.47 10.20 15.91
N MET A 470 -26.75 10.26 14.62
CA MET A 470 -27.63 9.30 13.97
C MET A 470 -27.03 7.89 13.93
N LEU A 471 -25.72 7.77 13.73
CA LEU A 471 -25.02 6.49 13.79
C LEU A 471 -25.04 5.90 15.21
N LEU A 472 -24.85 6.72 16.25
CA LEU A 472 -24.99 6.31 17.65
C LEU A 472 -26.36 5.70 17.92
N ARG A 473 -27.43 6.36 17.46
CA ARG A 473 -28.80 5.83 17.58
C ARG A 473 -28.99 4.49 16.87
N CYS A 474 -28.28 4.25 15.77
CA CYS A 474 -28.31 2.95 15.09
C CYS A 474 -27.59 1.87 15.92
N GLY A 475 -26.48 2.23 16.59
CA GLY A 475 -25.73 1.34 17.47
C GLY A 475 -26.49 0.93 18.72
N ASP A 476 -27.24 1.85 19.34
CA ASP A 476 -28.05 1.61 20.54
C ASP A 476 -29.32 0.76 20.28
N LYS A 477 -29.38 0.04 19.15
CA LYS A 477 -30.56 -0.70 18.65
C LYS A 477 -31.79 0.20 18.47
N GLY A 478 -31.58 1.50 18.31
CA GLY A 478 -32.63 2.46 18.00
C GLY A 478 -33.22 2.18 16.62
N ARG A 479 -34.54 2.29 16.49
CA ARG A 479 -35.23 2.14 15.20
C ARG A 479 -35.06 3.42 14.38
N VAL A 480 -34.02 3.48 13.56
CA VAL A 480 -33.79 4.58 12.62
C VAL A 480 -34.36 4.22 11.25
N LEU A 481 -35.17 5.11 10.67
CA LEU A 481 -35.77 4.90 9.35
C LEU A 481 -34.74 5.14 8.24
N ALA A 482 -34.78 4.30 7.19
CA ALA A 482 -33.86 4.41 6.06
C ALA A 482 -33.92 5.74 5.30
N ARG A 483 -35.06 6.44 5.35
CA ARG A 483 -35.21 7.77 4.74
C ARG A 483 -34.36 8.83 5.44
N ASP A 484 -34.18 8.69 6.76
CA ASP A 484 -33.48 9.67 7.60
C ASP A 484 -31.97 9.37 7.58
N ALA A 485 -31.59 8.09 7.49
CA ALA A 485 -30.21 7.61 7.43
C ALA A 485 -29.62 7.45 6.01
N ARG A 486 -30.18 8.13 5.01
CA ARG A 486 -29.67 8.08 3.62
C ARG A 486 -28.18 8.38 3.51
N PRO A 487 -27.62 9.39 4.20
CA PRO A 487 -26.18 9.65 4.13
C PRO A 487 -25.36 8.50 4.72
N LEU A 488 -25.77 7.93 5.87
CA LEU A 488 -25.09 6.79 6.49
C LEU A 488 -25.06 5.55 5.57
N LEU A 489 -26.16 5.30 4.83
CA LEU A 489 -26.21 4.25 3.80
C LEU A 489 -25.18 4.49 2.71
N ARG A 490 -24.99 5.75 2.29
CA ARG A 490 -24.01 6.14 1.26
C ARG A 490 -22.57 6.06 1.75
N TYR A 491 -22.31 6.27 3.03
CA TYR A 491 -20.99 6.00 3.63
C TYR A 491 -20.71 4.51 3.82
N GLY A 492 -21.75 3.66 3.84
CA GLY A 492 -21.63 2.22 4.08
C GLY A 492 -21.60 1.80 5.53
N LEU A 493 -21.78 2.74 6.46
CA LEU A 493 -21.73 2.45 7.90
C LEU A 493 -22.96 1.66 8.37
N VAL A 494 -24.06 1.78 7.65
CA VAL A 494 -25.31 1.02 7.88
C VAL A 494 -25.79 0.41 6.58
N ARG A 495 -26.60 -0.66 6.68
CA ARG A 495 -27.36 -1.23 5.56
C ARG A 495 -28.86 -1.15 5.84
N GLN A 496 -29.64 -1.09 4.78
CA GLN A 496 -31.09 -1.05 4.87
C GLN A 496 -31.63 -2.46 5.10
N ASN A 497 -32.44 -2.61 6.14
CA ASN A 497 -33.19 -3.83 6.45
C ASN A 497 -34.68 -3.48 6.51
N GLY A 498 -35.39 -3.69 5.39
CA GLY A 498 -36.78 -3.25 5.23
C GLY A 498 -36.92 -1.73 5.28
N GLN A 499 -37.65 -1.21 6.27
CA GLN A 499 -37.82 0.24 6.49
C GLN A 499 -36.76 0.84 7.44
N LEU A 500 -35.99 0.00 8.12
CA LEU A 500 -35.01 0.40 9.11
C LEU A 500 -33.58 0.29 8.55
N VAL A 501 -32.63 0.84 9.30
CA VAL A 501 -31.20 0.64 9.06
C VAL A 501 -30.55 -0.06 10.24
N GLU A 502 -29.51 -0.85 9.95
CA GLU A 502 -28.73 -1.56 10.96
C GLU A 502 -27.24 -1.52 10.60
N ILE A 503 -26.39 -1.57 11.63
CA ILE A 503 -24.94 -1.72 11.47
C ILE A 503 -24.66 -3.21 11.30
N GLN A 504 -24.29 -3.64 10.09
CA GLN A 504 -23.96 -5.05 9.80
C GLN A 504 -22.47 -5.36 10.03
N SER A 505 -21.60 -4.36 9.98
CA SER A 505 -20.16 -4.53 10.10
C SER A 505 -19.76 -4.65 11.56
N SER A 506 -19.11 -5.76 11.92
CA SER A 506 -18.51 -5.97 13.24
C SER A 506 -17.47 -4.90 13.56
N VAL A 507 -16.65 -4.51 12.58
CA VAL A 507 -15.65 -3.44 12.71
C VAL A 507 -16.28 -2.09 13.06
N VAL A 508 -17.39 -1.72 12.40
CA VAL A 508 -18.11 -0.47 12.72
C VAL A 508 -18.76 -0.55 14.10
N SER A 509 -19.41 -1.67 14.42
CA SER A 509 -20.07 -1.86 15.72
C SER A 509 -19.07 -1.74 16.88
N LEU A 510 -17.99 -2.53 16.83
CA LEU A 510 -16.96 -2.51 17.87
C LEU A 510 -16.22 -1.18 17.94
N GLY A 511 -15.99 -0.52 16.80
CA GLY A 511 -15.39 0.81 16.77
C GLY A 511 -16.27 1.89 17.41
N LEU A 512 -17.60 1.79 17.25
CA LEU A 512 -18.57 2.68 17.89
C LEU A 512 -18.63 2.42 19.41
N ASP A 513 -18.65 1.16 19.84
CA ASP A 513 -18.62 0.78 21.25
C ASP A 513 -17.35 1.29 21.95
N LEU A 514 -16.19 1.12 21.29
CA LEU A 514 -14.90 1.60 21.78
C LEU A 514 -14.86 3.13 21.87
N PHE A 515 -15.49 3.82 20.92
CA PHE A 515 -15.63 5.28 20.94
C PHE A 515 -16.42 5.73 22.19
N VAL A 516 -17.62 5.17 22.40
CA VAL A 516 -18.50 5.51 23.52
C VAL A 516 -17.83 5.23 24.88
N ALA A 517 -17.15 4.09 25.01
CA ALA A 517 -16.45 3.73 26.24
C ALA A 517 -15.36 4.75 26.64
N ARG A 518 -14.59 5.27 25.66
CA ARG A 518 -13.56 6.29 25.91
C ARG A 518 -14.16 7.66 26.21
N SER A 519 -15.18 8.07 25.47
CA SER A 519 -15.87 9.36 25.72
C SER A 519 -16.54 9.38 27.10
N GLY A 520 -17.18 8.29 27.53
CA GLY A 520 -17.79 8.18 28.86
C GLY A 520 -16.77 8.22 30.02
N SER A 521 -15.53 7.80 29.78
CA SER A 521 -14.46 7.85 30.79
C SER A 521 -13.90 9.27 31.00
N SER A 522 -14.01 10.15 29.99
CA SER A 522 -13.53 11.54 30.04
C SER A 522 -14.46 12.48 30.83
N VAL A 523 -15.77 12.20 30.89
CA VAL A 523 -16.76 13.08 31.56
C VAL A 523 -16.62 13.08 33.09
N ASN A 524 -16.04 12.04 33.69
CA ASN A 524 -15.80 11.97 35.14
C ASN A 524 -14.54 12.72 35.62
N ALA A 525 -13.79 13.36 34.72
CA ALA A 525 -12.61 14.15 35.06
C ALA A 525 -12.79 15.60 34.57
N THR A 526 -13.74 16.34 35.15
CA THR A 526 -13.83 17.79 34.88
C THR A 526 -13.67 18.58 36.17
N SER A 527 -12.46 19.07 36.45
CA SER A 527 -12.25 20.33 37.19
C SER A 527 -10.80 20.84 37.11
N SER A 528 -10.42 21.46 35.99
CA SER A 528 -9.70 22.74 35.98
C SER A 528 -9.35 23.14 34.55
N LYS A 529 -9.94 24.25 34.08
CA LYS A 529 -9.41 25.00 32.95
C LYS A 529 -8.20 25.79 33.45
N SER A 530 -7.05 25.62 32.79
CA SER A 530 -6.05 26.67 32.68
C SER A 530 -5.65 26.83 31.21
N VAL A 531 -5.73 28.08 30.77
CA VAL A 531 -5.27 28.57 29.47
C VAL A 531 -3.74 28.59 29.49
N GLY A 532 -3.10 27.96 28.48
CA GLY A 532 -1.68 28.17 28.19
C GLY A 532 -1.01 26.96 27.53
N GLY A 533 -0.55 27.13 26.28
CA GLY A 533 0.29 26.17 25.57
C GLY A 533 -0.46 25.34 24.52
N LEU A 534 -0.06 25.47 23.25
CA LEU A 534 -0.50 24.61 22.15
C LEU A 534 0.09 23.21 22.33
N GLU A 535 -0.59 22.38 23.11
CA GLU A 535 -0.39 20.93 23.14
C GLU A 535 -1.33 20.29 22.12
N LEU A 536 -0.80 19.40 21.27
CA LEU A 536 -1.61 18.51 20.44
C LEU A 536 -2.52 17.67 21.33
N GLU A 537 -3.73 17.34 20.87
CA GLU A 537 -4.54 16.30 21.52
C GLU A 537 -3.72 15.01 21.64
N GLU A 538 -3.68 14.39 22.84
CA GLU A 538 -2.86 13.20 23.17
C GLU A 538 -2.92 12.06 22.12
N SER A 539 -4.01 11.99 21.35
CA SER A 539 -4.18 11.01 20.27
C SER A 539 -3.39 11.31 19.00
N GLU A 540 -3.29 12.57 18.56
CA GLU A 540 -2.44 12.96 17.42
C GLU A 540 -0.95 12.81 17.79
N TRP A 541 -0.62 13.12 19.05
CA TRP A 541 0.72 12.90 19.60
C TRP A 541 1.12 11.42 19.58
N ALA A 542 0.21 10.51 19.95
CA ALA A 542 0.45 9.07 19.92
C ALA A 542 0.60 8.51 18.48
N GLU A 543 -0.20 8.99 17.53
CA GLU A 543 -0.11 8.58 16.12
C GLU A 543 1.21 9.05 15.48
N GLU A 544 1.63 10.27 15.80
CA GLU A 544 2.89 10.84 15.32
C GLU A 544 4.11 10.09 15.87
N LEU A 545 4.10 9.78 17.16
CA LEU A 545 5.14 8.95 17.77
C LEU A 545 5.14 7.52 17.22
N ALA A 546 3.97 6.92 16.96
CA ALA A 546 3.88 5.61 16.35
C ALA A 546 4.45 5.59 14.93
N SER A 547 4.21 6.64 14.14
CA SER A 547 4.78 6.82 12.80
C SER A 547 6.31 6.96 12.84
N ILE A 548 6.83 7.80 13.75
CA ILE A 548 8.27 7.98 13.96
C ILE A 548 8.93 6.65 14.39
N ASN A 549 8.31 5.91 15.31
CA ASN A 549 8.84 4.64 15.79
C ASN A 549 8.90 3.59 14.68
N ARG A 550 7.83 3.50 13.86
CA ARG A 550 7.80 2.59 12.70
C ARG A 550 8.92 2.91 11.71
N ARG A 551 9.11 4.20 11.39
CA ARG A 551 10.19 4.66 10.49
C ARG A 551 11.57 4.38 11.06
N ARG A 552 11.78 4.63 12.36
CA ARG A 552 13.03 4.33 13.07
C ARG A 552 13.37 2.84 12.99
N ASN A 553 12.41 1.95 13.22
CA ASN A 553 12.64 0.50 13.17
C ASN A 553 13.04 0.03 11.76
N ILE A 554 12.44 0.59 10.72
CA ILE A 554 12.81 0.33 9.33
C ILE A 554 14.22 0.88 9.04
N LEU A 555 14.48 2.12 9.43
CA LEU A 555 15.77 2.79 9.25
C LEU A 555 16.90 2.05 9.97
N GLU A 556 16.67 1.54 11.18
CA GLU A 556 17.64 0.77 11.95
C GLU A 556 18.02 -0.54 11.25
N ARG A 557 17.06 -1.24 10.64
CA ARG A 557 17.36 -2.43 9.81
C ARG A 557 18.18 -2.06 8.58
N LYS A 558 17.82 -0.98 7.89
CA LYS A 558 18.55 -0.48 6.71
C LYS A 558 19.96 0.01 7.08
N ALA A 559 20.11 0.69 8.21
CA ALA A 559 21.40 1.19 8.69
C ALA A 559 22.38 0.05 9.00
N ARG A 560 21.91 -1.06 9.58
CA ARG A 560 22.72 -2.27 9.78
C ARG A 560 23.22 -2.81 8.45
N GLU A 561 22.33 -2.99 7.48
CA GLU A 561 22.69 -3.51 6.16
C GLU A 561 23.66 -2.57 5.42
N PHE A 562 23.40 -1.27 5.48
CA PHE A 562 24.24 -0.24 4.90
C PHE A 562 25.67 -0.22 5.49
N VAL A 563 25.80 -0.22 6.82
CA VAL A 563 27.11 -0.30 7.50
C VAL A 563 27.88 -1.55 7.08
N ARG A 564 27.19 -2.70 6.99
CA ARG A 564 27.78 -3.96 6.52
C ARG A 564 28.32 -3.85 5.09
N VAL A 565 27.53 -3.31 4.16
CA VAL A 565 27.90 -3.18 2.74
C VAL A 565 29.09 -2.23 2.58
N VAL A 566 29.02 -1.04 3.19
CA VAL A 566 30.07 -0.02 3.06
C VAL A 566 31.39 -0.50 3.66
N LEU A 567 31.39 -1.17 4.82
CA LEU A 567 32.63 -1.70 5.40
C LEU A 567 33.19 -2.88 4.61
N LYS A 568 32.35 -3.79 4.09
CA LYS A 568 32.81 -4.89 3.21
C LYS A 568 33.46 -4.38 1.93
N MET A 569 32.96 -3.29 1.36
CA MET A 569 33.47 -2.73 0.11
C MET A 569 34.61 -1.72 0.32
N GLY A 570 34.63 -1.03 1.46
CA GLY A 570 35.56 0.07 1.73
C GLY A 570 36.87 -0.36 2.40
N LEU A 571 36.89 -1.50 3.10
CA LEU A 571 38.08 -1.97 3.80
C LEU A 571 39.04 -2.73 2.85
N PRO A 572 40.38 -2.60 3.05
CA PRO A 572 41.36 -3.40 2.32
C PRO A 572 41.17 -4.90 2.57
N THR A 573 41.50 -5.75 1.59
CA THR A 573 41.30 -7.22 1.61
C THR A 573 41.91 -7.94 2.82
N GLU A 574 42.91 -7.33 3.46
CA GLU A 574 43.60 -7.85 4.63
C GLU A 574 42.90 -7.52 5.97
N LYS A 575 41.93 -6.59 5.97
CA LYS A 575 41.18 -6.19 7.18
C LYS A 575 39.78 -6.80 7.19
N ASN A 576 39.50 -7.58 8.23
CA ASN A 576 38.16 -8.09 8.46
C ASN A 576 37.23 -6.99 8.98
N TRP A 577 36.13 -6.76 8.26
CA TRP A 577 35.11 -5.78 8.62
C TRP A 577 34.41 -6.13 9.95
N VAL A 578 34.34 -7.42 10.32
CA VAL A 578 33.77 -7.89 11.59
C VAL A 578 34.61 -7.39 12.76
N ASP A 579 35.94 -7.51 12.68
CA ASP A 579 36.85 -7.03 13.71
C ASP A 579 36.82 -5.50 13.82
N THR A 580 36.58 -4.81 12.70
CA THR A 580 36.42 -3.36 12.65
C THR A 580 35.16 -2.93 13.40
N VAL A 581 34.02 -3.62 13.17
CA VAL A 581 32.77 -3.41 13.91
C VAL A 581 32.95 -3.67 15.40
N ILE A 582 33.54 -4.81 15.79
CA ILE A 582 33.78 -5.15 17.20
C ILE A 582 34.69 -4.13 17.87
N SER A 583 35.74 -3.67 17.17
CA SER A 583 36.68 -2.68 17.73
C SER A 583 36.01 -1.35 18.09
N ALA A 584 34.93 -0.99 17.38
CA ALA A 584 34.14 0.22 17.56
C ALA A 584 33.12 0.14 18.72
N LEU A 585 32.88 -1.05 19.29
CA LEU A 585 31.98 -1.24 20.43
C LEU A 585 32.62 -0.85 21.78
N PRO A 586 31.82 -0.54 22.82
CA PRO A 586 32.31 -0.36 24.18
C PRO A 586 32.92 -1.66 24.75
N ALA A 587 33.87 -1.56 25.69
CA ALA A 587 34.64 -2.70 26.21
C ALA A 587 33.78 -3.90 26.65
N ARG A 588 32.70 -3.65 27.41
CA ARG A 588 31.76 -4.69 27.88
C ARG A 588 31.04 -5.44 26.74
N ARG A 589 30.76 -4.74 25.64
CA ARG A 589 30.03 -5.27 24.47
C ARG A 589 30.95 -6.02 23.51
N LYS A 590 32.26 -5.73 23.52
CA LYS A 590 33.24 -6.45 22.70
C LYS A 590 33.29 -7.92 23.06
N ASP A 591 33.31 -8.24 24.35
CA ASP A 591 33.39 -9.62 24.82
C ASP A 591 32.10 -10.40 24.49
N GLU A 592 30.93 -9.78 24.69
CA GLU A 592 29.61 -10.37 24.36
C GLU A 592 29.38 -10.62 22.86
N CYS A 593 30.03 -9.81 22.02
CA CYS A 593 29.90 -9.86 20.57
C CYS A 593 31.05 -10.62 19.90
N SER A 594 32.12 -10.93 20.66
CA SER A 594 33.23 -11.74 20.18
C SER A 594 32.79 -13.18 19.94
N GLY A 595 33.11 -13.73 18.77
CA GLY A 595 32.72 -15.09 18.37
C GLY A 595 31.33 -15.26 17.76
N LEU A 596 30.54 -14.19 17.59
CA LEU A 596 29.27 -14.25 16.86
C LEU A 596 29.49 -14.29 15.34
N ALA A 597 28.65 -15.07 14.65
CA ALA A 597 28.58 -15.04 13.19
C ALA A 597 28.21 -13.63 12.69
N PRO A 598 28.69 -13.18 11.51
CA PRO A 598 28.53 -11.79 11.08
C PRO A 598 27.09 -11.29 11.01
N ASP A 599 26.13 -12.15 10.63
CA ASP A 599 24.71 -11.78 10.59
C ASP A 599 24.09 -11.70 11.99
N ALA A 600 24.52 -12.57 12.91
CA ALA A 600 24.11 -12.52 14.31
C ALA A 600 24.70 -11.30 15.05
N LEU A 601 25.93 -10.90 14.70
CA LEU A 601 26.56 -9.69 15.21
C LEU A 601 25.76 -8.45 14.81
N MET A 602 25.47 -8.28 13.52
CA MET A 602 24.73 -7.12 13.03
C MET A 602 23.32 -7.03 13.62
N GLY A 603 22.65 -8.18 13.81
CA GLY A 603 21.35 -8.26 14.47
C GLY A 603 21.35 -7.83 15.94
N LYS A 604 22.50 -7.87 16.63
CA LYS A 604 22.64 -7.49 18.04
C LYS A 604 23.13 -6.06 18.29
N LEU A 605 23.53 -5.33 17.26
CA LEU A 605 24.01 -3.94 17.38
C LEU A 605 22.88 -2.99 17.77
N TYR A 606 23.13 -2.10 18.74
CA TYR A 606 22.21 -1.05 19.13
C TYR A 606 22.33 0.19 18.23
N TRP A 607 21.28 1.01 18.20
CA TRP A 607 21.20 2.21 17.35
C TRP A 607 22.41 3.15 17.49
N LEU A 608 22.79 3.53 18.72
CA LEU A 608 23.96 4.39 18.93
C LEU A 608 25.29 3.69 18.59
N GLU A 609 25.34 2.36 18.65
CA GLU A 609 26.52 1.60 18.24
C GLU A 609 26.73 1.72 16.72
N LEU A 610 25.64 1.72 15.92
CA LEU A 610 25.69 1.97 14.48
C LEU A 610 26.25 3.37 14.18
N GLY A 611 25.74 4.41 14.87
CA GLY A 611 26.26 5.77 14.74
C GLY A 611 27.74 5.88 15.10
N ASN A 612 28.18 5.18 16.15
CA ASN A 612 29.58 5.15 16.57
C ASN A 612 30.50 4.44 15.57
N ILE A 613 30.04 3.34 14.97
CA ILE A 613 30.78 2.62 13.92
C ILE A 613 30.99 3.54 12.71
N ILE A 614 29.92 4.20 12.23
CA ILE A 614 29.99 5.15 11.11
C ILE A 614 30.94 6.32 11.44
N ALA A 615 30.89 6.84 12.66
CA ALA A 615 31.73 7.95 13.09
C ALA A 615 33.22 7.55 13.23
N ARG A 616 33.54 6.32 13.66
CA ARG A 616 34.92 5.83 13.74
C ARG A 616 35.50 5.57 12.36
N GLU A 617 34.74 4.95 11.47
CA GLU A 617 35.16 4.59 10.12
C GLU A 617 34.79 5.66 9.08
N TRP A 618 34.75 6.93 9.50
CA TRP A 618 34.19 8.05 8.73
C TRP A 618 34.73 8.17 7.30
N LYS A 619 36.01 7.82 7.07
CA LYS A 619 36.64 7.85 5.74
C LYS A 619 35.87 7.06 4.68
N HIS A 620 35.17 6.00 5.07
CA HIS A 620 34.37 5.17 4.15
C HIS A 620 32.93 5.68 3.98
N PHE A 621 32.45 6.49 4.91
CA PHE A 621 31.06 6.96 4.99
C PHE A 621 30.89 8.43 4.60
N GLU A 622 31.97 9.20 4.53
CA GLU A 622 31.98 10.64 4.26
C GLU A 622 31.24 11.01 2.97
N ARG A 623 31.41 10.20 1.91
CA ARG A 623 30.75 10.42 0.61
C ARG A 623 29.21 10.40 0.68
N PHE A 624 28.65 9.69 1.65
CA PHE A 624 27.20 9.53 1.81
C PHE A 624 26.61 10.64 2.69
N PHE A 625 27.24 10.91 3.84
CA PHE A 625 26.66 11.79 4.86
C PHE A 625 27.18 13.22 4.82
N GLN A 626 28.38 13.45 4.28
CA GLN A 626 29.03 14.77 4.07
C GLN A 626 29.33 15.58 5.35
N ASP A 627 28.53 15.47 6.41
CA ASP A 627 28.70 16.17 7.69
C ASP A 627 28.66 15.18 8.87
N LYS A 628 29.83 14.98 9.50
CA LYS A 628 30.01 14.07 10.63
C LYS A 628 29.30 14.55 11.90
N ARG A 629 29.27 15.85 12.16
CA ARG A 629 28.66 16.40 13.39
C ARG A 629 27.15 16.25 13.31
N ARG A 630 26.56 16.58 12.16
CA ARG A 630 25.14 16.38 11.92
C ARG A 630 24.72 14.92 12.07
N LEU A 631 25.52 13.97 11.55
CA LEU A 631 25.25 12.53 11.72
C LEU A 631 25.19 12.14 13.20
N GLN A 632 26.18 12.55 14.00
CA GLN A 632 26.22 12.22 15.42
C GLN A 632 25.02 12.82 16.17
N SER A 633 24.67 14.07 15.88
CA SER A 633 23.49 14.73 16.46
C SER A 633 22.17 14.03 16.04
N ALA A 634 22.04 13.60 14.78
CA ALA A 634 20.87 12.89 14.30
C ALA A 634 20.69 11.52 14.97
N PHE A 635 21.77 10.74 15.13
CA PHE A 635 21.71 9.46 15.83
C PHE A 635 21.40 9.62 17.33
N GLN A 636 21.92 10.67 17.97
CA GLN A 636 21.59 10.99 19.36
C GLN A 636 20.12 11.39 19.52
N LEU A 637 19.63 12.32 18.72
CA LEU A 637 18.24 12.79 18.75
C LEU A 637 17.24 11.64 18.55
N LEU A 638 17.48 10.77 17.56
CA LEU A 638 16.60 9.64 17.28
C LEU A 638 16.70 8.50 18.31
N ASN A 639 17.69 8.55 19.21
CA ASN A 639 17.82 7.62 20.32
C ASN A 639 17.01 8.03 21.56
N GLU A 640 16.51 9.26 21.65
CA GLU A 640 15.89 9.77 22.89
C GLU A 640 14.56 9.09 23.27
N ARG A 641 14.06 8.16 22.43
CA ARG A 641 12.89 7.28 22.63
C ARG A 641 11.80 7.88 23.54
N PRO A 642 11.12 8.95 23.11
CA PRO A 642 10.07 9.56 23.93
C PRO A 642 8.90 8.61 24.18
N ASP A 643 8.68 7.70 23.22
CA ASP A 643 7.70 6.61 23.23
C ASP A 643 7.89 5.62 24.39
N ALA A 644 9.10 5.48 24.92
CA ALA A 644 9.43 4.51 25.96
C ALA A 644 9.34 5.07 27.39
N HIS A 645 9.24 6.39 27.55
CA HIS A 645 9.36 7.05 28.86
C HIS A 645 8.33 8.15 29.15
N ALA A 646 7.32 8.33 28.29
CA ALA A 646 6.26 9.35 28.45
C ALA A 646 6.84 10.74 28.80
N LYS A 647 7.91 11.14 28.10
CA LYS A 647 8.51 12.47 28.26
C LYS A 647 7.67 13.49 27.48
N ASP A 648 7.50 14.68 28.05
CA ASP A 648 6.93 15.83 27.36
C ASP A 648 7.84 16.19 26.17
N VAL A 649 7.33 15.97 24.96
CA VAL A 649 7.99 16.30 23.70
C VAL A 649 7.10 17.25 22.95
N ASP A 650 7.64 18.42 22.61
CA ASP A 650 6.87 19.46 21.95
C ASP A 650 6.77 19.24 20.42
N LEU A 651 5.93 20.04 19.76
CA LEU A 651 5.73 19.99 18.32
C LEU A 651 7.00 20.28 17.51
N ALA A 652 7.93 21.06 18.06
CA ALA A 652 9.18 21.40 17.40
C ALA A 652 10.14 20.19 17.42
N ASP A 653 10.16 19.43 18.50
CA ASP A 653 10.94 18.20 18.65
C ASP A 653 10.46 17.09 17.69
N VAL A 654 9.15 16.91 17.54
CA VAL A 654 8.56 15.96 16.57
C VAL A 654 8.95 16.33 15.13
N ALA A 655 8.87 17.62 14.79
CA ALA A 655 9.28 18.12 13.49
C ALA A 655 10.79 17.92 13.24
N LEU A 656 11.62 18.11 14.27
CA LEU A 656 13.06 17.90 14.21
C LEU A 656 13.41 16.42 14.00
N GLN A 657 12.76 15.50 14.73
CA GLN A 657 12.93 14.05 14.54
C GLN A 657 12.50 13.61 13.14
N ARG A 658 11.38 14.11 12.60
CA ARG A 658 10.94 13.85 11.22
C ARG A 658 11.96 14.32 10.19
N ARG A 659 12.54 15.51 10.39
CA ARG A 659 13.56 16.06 9.49
C ARG A 659 14.81 15.20 9.46
N GLU A 660 15.33 14.80 10.63
CA GLU A 660 16.54 14.00 10.70
C GLU A 660 16.31 12.53 10.27
N LEU A 661 15.11 11.97 10.50
CA LEU A 661 14.71 10.66 9.94
C LEU A 661 14.74 10.69 8.42
N THR A 662 14.10 11.68 7.81
CA THR A 662 14.02 11.80 6.34
C THR A 662 15.42 11.97 5.75
N TRP A 663 16.25 12.81 6.38
CA TRP A 663 17.63 12.99 5.96
C TRP A 663 18.45 11.70 6.03
N LEU A 664 18.38 10.93 7.12
CA LEU A 664 19.09 9.66 7.24
C LEU A 664 18.56 8.60 6.26
N GLU A 665 17.23 8.52 6.06
CA GLU A 665 16.60 7.62 5.08
C GLU A 665 17.11 7.89 3.66
N GLU A 666 17.20 9.16 3.26
CA GLU A 666 17.73 9.56 1.95
C GLU A 666 19.22 9.21 1.79
N ARG A 667 20.04 9.44 2.83
CA ARG A 667 21.48 9.17 2.76
C ARG A 667 21.83 7.68 2.80
N ILE A 668 21.02 6.87 3.47
CA ILE A 668 21.24 5.41 3.57
C ILE A 668 20.66 4.67 2.34
N ALA A 669 19.75 5.30 1.59
CA ALA A 669 19.20 4.75 0.35
C ALA A 669 20.05 5.02 -0.91
N GLN A 670 21.07 5.87 -0.81
CA GLN A 670 22.08 6.14 -1.85
C GLN A 670 23.17 5.07 -1.84
#